data_AF-A0AAW0E7P0-F1
#
_entry.id   AF-A0AAW0E7P0-F1
#
_cell.length_a   1.000
_cell.length_b   1.000
_cell.length_c   1.000
_cell.angle_alpha   90.00
_cell.angle_beta   90.00
_cell.angle_gamma   90.00
#
_symmetry.space_group_name_H-M   'P 1'
#
loop_
_entity.id
_entity.type
_entity.pdbx_description
1 polymer ?
#
loop_
_entity_poly.entity_id
_entity_poly.type
_entity_poly.pdbx_seq_one_letter_code
_entity_poly.pdbx_strand_id
1 'polypeptide(L)'
;MPRASKPSGKSRHNPLLVQIGEDELEAKYGRVSQPGKRKKSKRSDEEGEAVLDSKSSKRILELAKEQQKELESDSDLDDESEDDRTQARMVEDEDEDEDFEEEGELDNVEEVFEIDSGDLETLDQLLPHNSGERRTLADIIFAKIDEHEAAKNAAVIQKVQQDKDAPDPALGLDPKVVEAYTKLGEFLRKYKSGPLPKLFKVIPTLPAWARILALTQPENWSPHAARAATRIFVSTMKPPQAQLFLSVVLLDAIREDIRENKKLNVQYYEALKRALYKPGAFFKGIIFPMLEQGCTLKEAAIVASVLARAKVPVLHASAALLRIAEMDYSGPNSLFIRVLIDKKFALPYKVVDALVFHFIRLSNTYKARSRGDTEKLPVLWHQSLLVFAQRYASDLTPDQKDALLDVVRATPHTQISPEIRRELVNSVVRVMVLLHSFAILVSSALVSTVMGVSIPTAAPSSAATIDKSLLAVSIEFFAFPGYTNVTSTSKCLENLGNLRGSPVAVRIGGTTQDRATYDASLQQAVSYTVANPADAPTSLTYGPSFFSLAANLKGEVTIGLNRQLNNQANTLAAAQRAEQLMPNLFAIELGNEPDLYSASSPIAGGTWNANADAASERSWFTSLAPSLGNIFQGGVYLSWSISGLVSQLGNAMANVKSFSGHSYPQSACGGASTNLQSLMGHAGIVSYTRKYSTDASAVHNAGKRYFLGETNSATCGGGGISPTFGAALWIVDYVLQGALNGVERLYFHQGTIGNCQYCWWGRFTTGAPFYGTYFLNTFLGTDGSKLSMLDDGSGAIASYVIYNSSGRPVRLLVYNSDYYTGSGTRSSASVSFTGGGLSSSGSKTVTRLTAPNATSRVDQGAAVTIGSGLTFDGNCNAVGQITKENLSYTGSTLSVTVKASEAVIVDL
;
A
#
# COMPACT_ATOMS: atom_id res chain seq x y z
N MET A 1 59.11 -42.63 -60.29
CA MET A 1 59.36 -42.37 -58.85
C MET A 1 58.09 -41.79 -58.25
N PRO A 2 57.39 -42.50 -57.34
CA PRO A 2 56.02 -42.17 -56.97
C PRO A 2 55.87 -41.50 -55.59
N ARG A 3 54.71 -40.85 -55.45
CA ARG A 3 54.20 -39.94 -54.41
C ARG A 3 54.35 -40.41 -52.96
N ALA A 4 54.73 -39.48 -52.08
CA ALA A 4 54.66 -39.62 -50.63
C ALA A 4 53.41 -38.94 -50.04
N SER A 5 52.78 -39.65 -49.10
CA SER A 5 51.53 -39.39 -48.39
C SER A 5 51.65 -38.38 -47.23
N LYS A 6 50.60 -37.57 -47.03
CA LYS A 6 50.42 -36.66 -45.87
C LYS A 6 50.17 -37.43 -44.56
N PRO A 7 50.65 -36.94 -43.40
CA PRO A 7 50.10 -37.28 -42.09
C PRO A 7 49.09 -36.23 -41.61
N SER A 8 48.04 -36.74 -40.98
CA SER A 8 46.91 -36.05 -40.34
C SER A 8 47.20 -35.66 -38.89
N GLY A 9 46.61 -34.54 -38.44
CA GLY A 9 46.18 -34.35 -37.05
C GLY A 9 47.05 -33.44 -36.17
N LYS A 10 46.75 -32.14 -36.14
CA LYS A 10 47.16 -31.21 -35.07
C LYS A 10 46.14 -31.26 -33.93
N SER A 11 46.63 -31.44 -32.71
CA SER A 11 45.93 -31.20 -31.45
C SER A 11 45.37 -29.77 -31.38
N ARG A 12 44.06 -29.62 -31.18
CA ARG A 12 43.39 -28.35 -30.85
C ARG A 12 43.17 -28.31 -29.34
N HIS A 13 43.63 -27.25 -28.70
CA HIS A 13 43.25 -26.91 -27.32
C HIS A 13 41.78 -26.48 -27.27
N ASN A 14 41.05 -27.00 -26.29
CA ASN A 14 39.66 -26.60 -26.05
C ASN A 14 39.59 -25.23 -25.34
N PRO A 15 38.51 -24.46 -25.55
CA PRO A 15 38.28 -23.19 -24.85
C PRO A 15 38.15 -23.38 -23.33
N LEU A 16 38.67 -22.41 -22.57
CA LEU A 16 38.71 -22.41 -21.09
C LEU A 16 37.35 -22.68 -20.43
N LEU A 17 36.25 -22.27 -21.07
CA LEU A 17 34.88 -22.48 -20.60
C LEU A 17 34.50 -23.98 -20.51
N VAL A 18 35.08 -24.81 -21.39
CA VAL A 18 34.85 -26.26 -21.42
C VAL A 18 35.65 -26.95 -20.31
N GLN A 19 36.87 -26.46 -20.03
CA GLN A 19 37.68 -26.95 -18.90
C GLN A 19 37.06 -26.58 -17.55
N ILE A 20 36.49 -25.38 -17.42
CA ILE A 20 35.78 -24.96 -16.20
C ILE A 20 34.55 -25.83 -15.95
N GLY A 21 33.82 -26.21 -17.00
CA GLY A 21 32.68 -27.14 -16.88
C GLY A 21 33.09 -28.56 -16.47
N GLU A 22 34.25 -29.03 -16.93
CA GLU A 22 34.80 -30.34 -16.54
C GLU A 22 35.37 -30.32 -15.11
N ASP A 23 36.03 -29.22 -14.70
CA ASP A 23 36.57 -29.02 -13.34
C ASP A 23 35.44 -28.85 -12.30
N GLU A 24 34.33 -28.17 -12.64
CA GLU A 24 33.15 -28.07 -11.78
C GLU A 24 32.44 -29.43 -11.59
N LEU A 25 32.45 -30.28 -12.61
CA LEU A 25 31.91 -31.64 -12.52
C LEU A 25 32.79 -32.56 -11.67
N GLU A 26 34.11 -32.43 -11.78
CA GLU A 26 35.08 -33.18 -10.97
C GLU A 26 35.05 -32.74 -9.50
N ALA A 27 34.84 -31.45 -9.23
CA ALA A 27 34.66 -30.89 -7.89
C ALA A 27 33.32 -31.28 -7.23
N LYS A 28 32.25 -31.49 -8.01
CA LYS A 28 30.93 -31.80 -7.49
C LYS A 28 30.66 -33.30 -7.26
N TYR A 29 31.33 -34.19 -8.00
CA TYR A 29 31.04 -35.63 -7.95
C TYR A 29 32.27 -36.55 -7.78
N GLY A 30 33.50 -36.03 -7.80
CA GLY A 30 34.73 -36.83 -7.71
C GLY A 30 34.99 -37.71 -8.94
N ARG A 31 36.22 -38.21 -9.12
CA ARG A 31 36.61 -39.04 -10.28
C ARG A 31 35.88 -40.39 -10.29
N VAL A 32 34.82 -40.48 -11.09
CA VAL A 32 34.14 -41.75 -11.37
C VAL A 32 34.97 -42.57 -12.36
N SER A 33 35.60 -43.64 -11.88
CA SER A 33 36.30 -44.62 -12.72
C SER A 33 35.31 -45.37 -13.61
N GLN A 34 35.54 -45.39 -14.93
CA GLN A 34 34.73 -46.16 -15.87
C GLN A 34 34.96 -47.68 -15.69
N PRO A 35 33.90 -48.51 -15.57
CA PRO A 35 34.00 -49.94 -15.79
C PRO A 35 33.97 -50.26 -17.29
N GLY A 36 34.89 -51.13 -17.71
CA GLY A 36 35.11 -51.50 -19.10
C GLY A 36 33.95 -52.23 -19.79
N LYS A 37 33.95 -52.09 -21.12
CA LYS A 37 33.09 -52.78 -22.09
C LYS A 37 33.05 -54.30 -21.90
N ARG A 38 31.84 -54.90 -21.93
CA ARG A 38 31.64 -56.25 -22.50
C ARG A 38 30.24 -56.47 -23.14
N LYS A 39 30.32 -56.74 -24.45
CA LYS A 39 29.41 -57.39 -25.44
C LYS A 39 27.94 -57.78 -25.12
N LYS A 40 27.04 -57.21 -25.95
CA LYS A 40 26.07 -57.82 -26.92
C LYS A 40 25.08 -58.92 -26.47
N SER A 41 23.77 -58.66 -26.63
CA SER A 41 22.80 -59.49 -27.40
C SER A 41 21.39 -58.85 -27.49
N LYS A 42 20.74 -59.00 -28.67
CA LYS A 42 19.33 -58.72 -29.08
C LYS A 42 18.29 -59.19 -28.03
N ARG A 43 17.07 -58.62 -27.89
CA ARG A 43 15.97 -58.43 -28.89
C ARG A 43 14.75 -57.71 -28.23
N SER A 44 13.99 -56.91 -29.01
CA SER A 44 12.53 -56.56 -28.94
C SER A 44 11.93 -56.07 -27.59
N ASP A 45 11.18 -54.97 -27.44
CA ASP A 45 10.22 -54.28 -28.31
C ASP A 45 10.05 -52.79 -27.92
N GLU A 46 9.49 -52.03 -28.87
CA GLU A 46 8.62 -50.84 -28.76
C GLU A 46 8.86 -49.80 -27.64
N GLU A 47 9.28 -48.59 -28.03
CA GLU A 47 8.49 -47.36 -27.86
C GLU A 47 9.22 -46.20 -28.58
N GLY A 48 8.54 -45.63 -29.59
CA GLY A 48 9.04 -44.49 -30.34
C GLY A 48 8.93 -43.22 -29.51
N GLU A 49 10.04 -42.52 -29.32
CA GLU A 49 10.04 -41.11 -28.93
C GLU A 49 9.26 -40.33 -29.98
N ALA A 50 8.10 -39.78 -29.56
CA ALA A 50 7.45 -38.70 -30.28
C ALA A 50 8.37 -37.47 -30.20
N VAL A 51 9.26 -37.35 -31.17
CA VAL A 51 9.97 -36.12 -31.50
C VAL A 51 8.91 -35.06 -31.77
N LEU A 52 8.76 -34.10 -30.86
CA LEU A 52 7.96 -32.91 -31.06
C LEU A 52 8.54 -32.14 -32.25
N ASP A 53 7.83 -32.23 -33.38
CA ASP A 53 8.18 -31.56 -34.63
C ASP A 53 8.34 -30.05 -34.40
N SER A 54 9.41 -29.51 -34.95
CA SER A 54 9.75 -28.08 -35.00
C SER A 54 8.59 -27.17 -35.44
N LYS A 55 7.61 -27.69 -36.19
CA LYS A 55 6.37 -26.97 -36.53
C LYS A 55 5.39 -26.85 -35.36
N SER A 56 5.28 -27.87 -34.50
CA SER A 56 4.41 -27.86 -33.33
C SER A 56 4.90 -26.85 -32.29
N SER A 57 6.21 -26.77 -32.06
CA SER A 57 6.82 -25.77 -31.16
C SER A 57 6.70 -24.34 -31.70
N LYS A 58 6.76 -24.13 -33.02
CA LYS A 58 6.47 -22.81 -33.62
C LYS A 58 5.01 -22.42 -33.46
N ARG A 59 4.08 -23.37 -33.64
CA ARG A 59 2.64 -23.14 -33.50
C ARG A 59 2.23 -22.82 -32.06
N ILE A 60 2.89 -23.44 -31.08
CA ILE A 60 2.71 -23.14 -29.65
C ILE A 60 3.26 -21.75 -29.30
N LEU A 61 4.39 -21.34 -29.89
CA LEU A 61 4.93 -20.00 -29.71
C LEU A 61 4.09 -18.91 -30.41
N GLU A 62 3.47 -19.22 -31.55
CA GLU A 62 2.52 -18.32 -32.23
C GLU A 62 1.22 -18.16 -31.45
N LEU A 63 0.63 -19.26 -30.95
CA LEU A 63 -0.56 -19.23 -30.07
C LEU A 63 -0.29 -18.46 -28.76
N ALA A 64 0.90 -18.58 -28.18
CA ALA A 64 1.29 -17.80 -27.00
C ALA A 64 1.47 -16.30 -27.30
N LYS A 65 1.89 -15.95 -28.52
CA LYS A 65 1.98 -14.56 -28.98
C LYS A 65 0.60 -13.97 -29.31
N GLU A 66 -0.32 -14.77 -29.83
CA GLU A 66 -1.72 -14.39 -30.04
C GLU A 66 -2.45 -14.12 -28.72
N GLN A 67 -2.27 -14.98 -27.70
CA GLN A 67 -2.85 -14.75 -26.37
C GLN A 67 -2.31 -13.50 -25.66
N GLN A 68 -1.03 -13.17 -25.86
CA GLN A 68 -0.46 -11.92 -25.34
C GLN A 68 -1.01 -10.68 -26.06
N LYS A 69 -1.38 -10.81 -27.34
CA LYS A 69 -1.95 -9.72 -28.13
C LYS A 69 -3.43 -9.48 -27.82
N GLU A 70 -4.20 -10.52 -27.50
CA GLU A 70 -5.59 -10.40 -27.01
C GLU A 70 -5.66 -9.67 -25.65
N LEU A 71 -4.66 -9.83 -24.78
CA LEU A 71 -4.59 -9.15 -23.48
C LEU A 71 -4.18 -7.68 -23.56
N GLU A 72 -3.54 -7.26 -24.65
CA GLU A 72 -3.18 -5.85 -24.91
C GLU A 72 -4.25 -5.11 -25.76
N SER A 73 -5.24 -5.82 -26.34
CA SER A 73 -6.29 -5.24 -27.18
C SER A 73 -7.60 -4.89 -26.46
N ASP A 74 -7.74 -5.17 -25.16
CA ASP A 74 -8.96 -4.89 -24.39
C ASP A 74 -8.97 -3.52 -23.69
N SER A 75 -7.99 -2.64 -23.96
CA SER A 75 -7.91 -1.31 -23.33
C SER A 75 -8.12 -0.11 -24.26
N ASP A 76 -8.29 -0.28 -25.57
CA ASP A 76 -8.54 0.84 -26.49
C ASP A 76 -9.60 0.47 -27.54
N LEU A 77 -10.86 0.81 -27.25
CA LEU A 77 -11.90 1.02 -28.25
C LEU A 77 -12.17 2.52 -28.34
N ASP A 78 -12.25 3.01 -29.58
CA ASP A 78 -12.57 4.35 -30.09
C ASP A 78 -11.38 5.33 -30.28
N ASP A 79 -10.61 5.14 -31.37
CA ASP A 79 -10.67 6.06 -32.52
C ASP A 79 -9.90 5.49 -33.75
N GLU A 80 -10.60 5.40 -34.88
CA GLU A 80 -10.08 4.92 -36.17
C GLU A 80 -9.25 6.02 -36.89
N SER A 81 -8.08 5.69 -37.45
CA SER A 81 -7.85 5.58 -38.91
C SER A 81 -6.38 5.71 -39.35
N GLU A 82 -6.08 4.91 -40.39
CA GLU A 82 -4.99 4.97 -41.38
C GLU A 82 -3.70 4.14 -41.11
N ASP A 83 -3.73 2.96 -41.76
CA ASP A 83 -2.64 2.07 -42.21
C ASP A 83 -1.39 2.80 -42.75
N ASP A 84 -0.18 2.27 -42.52
CA ASP A 84 0.38 1.17 -43.33
C ASP A 84 1.72 0.66 -42.75
N ARG A 85 2.00 -0.58 -43.11
CA ARG A 85 2.92 -1.57 -42.57
C ARG A 85 4.41 -1.24 -42.77
N THR A 86 5.23 -1.67 -41.82
CA THR A 86 6.26 -2.71 -42.08
C THR A 86 6.81 -3.34 -40.80
N GLN A 87 6.78 -4.68 -40.76
CA GLN A 87 7.38 -5.52 -39.72
C GLN A 87 8.90 -5.47 -39.76
N ALA A 88 9.52 -5.22 -38.60
CA ALA A 88 10.95 -5.34 -38.37
C ALA A 88 11.41 -6.80 -38.37
N ARG A 89 12.44 -7.08 -39.17
CA ARG A 89 13.24 -8.30 -39.20
C ARG A 89 14.48 -8.05 -38.33
N MET A 90 14.82 -8.98 -37.45
CA MET A 90 16.05 -8.91 -36.64
C MET A 90 17.30 -9.04 -37.52
N VAL A 91 18.22 -8.08 -37.39
CA VAL A 91 19.64 -8.09 -37.79
C VAL A 91 20.37 -7.41 -36.62
N GLU A 92 21.14 -8.15 -35.82
CA GLU A 92 22.62 -8.23 -35.86
C GLU A 92 23.32 -6.86 -35.87
N ASP A 93 24.20 -6.69 -34.87
CA ASP A 93 25.04 -5.52 -34.60
C ASP A 93 25.66 -4.93 -35.89
N GLU A 94 25.40 -3.65 -36.14
CA GLU A 94 26.36 -2.73 -36.75
C GLU A 94 26.01 -1.30 -36.34
N ASP A 95 27.03 -0.55 -35.92
CA ASP A 95 26.96 0.83 -35.45
C ASP A 95 26.43 1.74 -36.57
N GLU A 96 25.25 2.34 -36.40
CA GLU A 96 24.87 3.57 -37.10
C GLU A 96 24.23 4.56 -36.12
N ASP A 97 24.87 5.71 -36.02
CA ASP A 97 24.43 6.89 -35.32
C ASP A 97 23.13 7.41 -35.95
N GLU A 98 22.00 7.26 -35.26
CA GLU A 98 20.85 8.14 -35.48
C GLU A 98 21.01 9.36 -34.58
N ASP A 99 21.67 10.36 -35.15
CA ASP A 99 21.57 11.75 -34.77
C ASP A 99 20.09 12.15 -34.69
N PHE A 100 19.59 12.35 -33.47
CA PHE A 100 18.54 13.34 -33.27
C PHE A 100 19.21 14.72 -33.33
N GLU A 101 19.39 15.19 -34.55
CA GLU A 101 19.49 16.63 -34.84
C GLU A 101 18.21 17.29 -34.33
N GLU A 102 18.30 17.84 -33.13
CA GLU A 102 17.61 19.09 -32.81
C GLU A 102 18.70 20.19 -32.85
N GLU A 103 19.34 20.34 -34.01
CA GLU A 103 20.12 21.52 -34.35
C GLU A 103 19.14 22.63 -34.73
N GLY A 104 18.81 23.46 -33.74
CA GLY A 104 17.93 24.61 -33.95
C GLY A 104 17.37 25.17 -32.65
N GLU A 105 18.26 25.62 -31.76
CA GLU A 105 18.06 26.67 -30.72
C GLU A 105 19.04 26.47 -29.54
N LEU A 106 20.34 26.47 -29.82
CA LEU A 106 21.39 26.46 -28.78
C LEU A 106 21.95 27.86 -28.47
N ASP A 107 21.29 28.93 -28.93
CA ASP A 107 21.66 30.33 -28.65
C ASP A 107 20.83 30.99 -27.54
N ASN A 108 19.93 30.26 -26.85
CA ASN A 108 19.14 30.79 -25.71
C ASN A 108 19.45 30.04 -24.40
N VAL A 109 20.73 29.90 -24.06
CA VAL A 109 21.17 29.43 -22.73
C VAL A 109 21.05 30.54 -21.66
N GLU A 110 20.58 31.74 -22.03
CA GLU A 110 20.26 32.85 -21.14
C GLU A 110 18.74 33.10 -21.02
N GLU A 111 17.99 32.07 -20.65
CA GLU A 111 16.84 32.27 -19.76
C GLU A 111 17.15 31.57 -18.44
N VAL A 112 18.26 31.98 -17.81
CA VAL A 112 18.35 31.88 -16.36
C VAL A 112 17.19 32.74 -15.88
N PHE A 113 16.21 32.15 -15.15
CA PHE A 113 15.17 32.92 -14.48
C PHE A 113 15.83 34.19 -13.93
N GLU A 114 15.46 35.37 -14.43
CA GLU A 114 15.95 36.64 -13.89
C GLU A 114 15.40 36.73 -12.46
N ILE A 115 16.16 36.17 -11.52
CA ILE A 115 15.89 36.27 -10.10
C ILE A 115 16.29 37.70 -9.74
N ASP A 116 15.31 38.50 -9.33
CA ASP A 116 15.50 39.91 -8.98
C ASP A 116 16.67 40.06 -7.98
N SER A 117 17.49 41.10 -8.14
CA SER A 117 18.65 41.34 -7.29
C SER A 117 18.30 41.45 -5.80
N GLY A 118 17.07 41.87 -5.46
CA GLY A 118 16.58 41.90 -4.08
C GLY A 118 16.28 40.51 -3.50
N ASP A 119 15.92 39.53 -4.34
CA ASP A 119 15.71 38.14 -3.92
C ASP A 119 17.05 37.44 -3.65
N LEU A 120 18.11 37.75 -4.41
CA LEU A 120 19.42 37.11 -4.26
C LEU A 120 20.11 37.48 -2.93
N GLU A 121 19.99 38.74 -2.48
CA GLU A 121 20.55 39.20 -1.20
C GLU A 121 19.71 38.75 0.02
N THR A 122 18.38 38.68 -0.13
CA THR A 122 17.47 38.22 0.93
C THR A 122 17.57 36.70 1.14
N LEU A 123 18.03 35.93 0.14
CA LEU A 123 18.06 34.46 0.17
C LEU A 123 19.45 33.82 0.36
N ASP A 124 20.56 34.52 0.10
CA ASP A 124 21.91 33.99 0.38
C ASP A 124 22.23 33.97 1.90
N GLN A 125 21.51 34.76 2.70
CA GLN A 125 21.62 34.78 4.18
C GLN A 125 20.73 33.75 4.88
N LEU A 126 19.94 32.97 4.13
CA LEU A 126 19.04 31.92 4.63
C LEU A 126 19.69 30.52 4.68
N LEU A 127 21.00 30.40 4.42
CA LEU A 127 21.73 29.13 4.52
C LEU A 127 22.13 28.82 5.98
N PRO A 128 21.84 27.62 6.50
CA PRO A 128 22.37 27.20 7.80
C PRO A 128 23.90 27.10 7.77
N HIS A 129 24.56 27.63 8.81
CA HIS A 129 26.02 27.58 8.98
C HIS A 129 26.57 26.20 9.37
N ASN A 130 25.80 25.11 9.22
CA ASN A 130 26.25 23.76 9.52
C ASN A 130 26.11 22.87 8.28
N SER A 131 27.08 22.98 7.39
CA SER A 131 27.48 21.86 6.54
C SER A 131 28.10 20.78 7.43
N GLY A 132 27.27 19.88 7.97
CA GLY A 132 27.73 18.75 8.77
C GLY A 132 28.75 17.91 7.99
N GLU A 133 29.69 17.30 8.73
CA GLU A 133 30.80 16.50 8.22
C GLU A 133 30.42 15.59 7.04
N ARG A 134 31.20 15.69 5.95
CA ARG A 134 31.06 14.82 4.77
C ARG A 134 31.44 13.39 5.13
N ARG A 135 30.47 12.48 5.04
CA ARG A 135 30.72 11.04 4.96
C ARG A 135 31.20 10.69 3.55
N THR A 136 32.08 9.70 3.41
CA THR A 136 32.60 9.30 2.09
C THR A 136 31.49 8.62 1.27
N LEU A 137 31.63 8.62 -0.07
CA LEU A 137 30.65 8.00 -0.98
C LEU A 137 30.43 6.51 -0.65
N ALA A 138 31.48 5.81 -0.22
CA ALA A 138 31.40 4.45 0.29
C ALA A 138 30.50 4.38 1.53
N ASP A 139 30.67 5.25 2.52
CA ASP A 139 29.87 5.27 3.76
C ASP A 139 28.37 5.47 3.49
N ILE A 140 28.02 6.32 2.52
CA ILE A 140 26.62 6.58 2.15
C ILE A 140 26.02 5.40 1.38
N ILE A 141 26.79 4.82 0.45
CA ILE A 141 26.39 3.63 -0.31
C ILE A 141 26.17 2.46 0.65
N PHE A 142 27.09 2.20 1.58
CA PHE A 142 26.99 1.09 2.52
C PHE A 142 25.98 1.33 3.64
N ALA A 143 25.79 2.56 4.14
CA ALA A 143 24.72 2.85 5.08
C ALA A 143 23.32 2.68 4.45
N LYS A 144 23.13 3.14 3.20
CA LYS A 144 21.86 2.91 2.47
C LYS A 144 21.69 1.46 2.01
N ILE A 145 22.78 0.75 1.71
CA ILE A 145 22.76 -0.70 1.43
C ILE A 145 22.41 -1.47 2.70
N ASP A 146 22.96 -1.13 3.88
CA ASP A 146 22.63 -1.79 5.14
C ASP A 146 21.18 -1.51 5.55
N GLU A 147 20.65 -0.30 5.32
CA GLU A 147 19.21 -0.02 5.48
C GLU A 147 18.33 -0.80 4.48
N HIS A 148 18.82 -1.07 3.27
CA HIS A 148 18.09 -1.77 2.21
C HIS A 148 18.32 -3.31 2.21
N GLU A 149 19.42 -3.81 2.79
CA GLU A 149 19.77 -5.22 2.99
C GLU A 149 19.28 -5.74 4.33
N ALA A 150 19.20 -4.89 5.37
CA ALA A 150 18.41 -5.21 6.56
C ALA A 150 16.92 -5.45 6.22
N ALA A 151 16.46 -4.96 5.06
CA ALA A 151 15.12 -5.19 4.54
C ALA A 151 14.96 -6.47 3.66
N LYS A 152 16.04 -7.19 3.29
CA LYS A 152 15.98 -8.44 2.49
C LYS A 152 17.16 -9.41 2.76
N ASN A 153 16.86 -10.59 3.33
CA ASN A 153 17.76 -11.77 3.30
C ASN A 153 17.75 -12.39 1.88
N ALA A 154 18.80 -12.90 1.22
CA ALA A 154 20.27 -12.92 1.36
C ALA A 154 20.85 -13.44 0.03
N ALA A 155 22.13 -13.19 -0.29
CA ALA A 155 22.93 -14.09 -1.13
C ALA A 155 24.38 -14.14 -0.64
N VAL A 156 24.95 -15.34 -0.69
CA VAL A 156 26.20 -15.79 -0.08
C VAL A 156 27.39 -14.85 -0.34
N ILE A 157 27.81 -14.13 0.69
CA ILE A 157 29.15 -13.55 0.83
C ILE A 157 29.59 -13.84 2.27
N GLN A 158 30.82 -14.34 2.46
CA GLN A 158 31.38 -14.53 3.80
C GLN A 158 31.18 -13.24 4.61
N LYS A 159 30.50 -13.34 5.77
CA LYS A 159 30.43 -12.26 6.75
C LYS A 159 31.82 -12.05 7.32
N VAL A 160 32.63 -11.22 6.66
CA VAL A 160 33.82 -10.65 7.25
C VAL A 160 33.38 -9.38 7.97
N GLN A 161 33.78 -9.26 9.24
CA GLN A 161 33.40 -8.18 10.12
C GLN A 161 33.96 -6.86 9.58
N GLN A 162 33.10 -6.01 9.01
CA GLN A 162 33.47 -4.69 8.52
C GLN A 162 33.44 -3.67 9.67
N ASP A 163 34.33 -2.68 9.60
CA ASP A 163 34.34 -1.53 10.50
C ASP A 163 33.15 -0.61 10.16
N LYS A 164 32.38 -0.21 11.17
CA LYS A 164 31.11 0.51 10.99
C LYS A 164 31.30 1.94 10.47
N ASP A 165 32.50 2.48 10.63
CA ASP A 165 32.81 3.87 10.31
C ASP A 165 33.53 4.04 8.96
N ALA A 166 33.96 2.95 8.29
CA ALA A 166 34.57 2.96 6.95
C ALA A 166 34.53 1.56 6.25
N PRO A 167 33.42 1.21 5.58
CA PRO A 167 33.30 -0.08 4.90
C PRO A 167 34.17 -0.15 3.63
N ASP A 168 35.11 -1.10 3.60
CA ASP A 168 35.99 -1.34 2.45
C ASP A 168 35.24 -2.09 1.32
N PRO A 169 35.00 -1.45 0.15
CA PRO A 169 34.30 -2.08 -0.97
C PRO A 169 35.05 -3.27 -1.57
N ALA A 170 36.37 -3.37 -1.40
CA ALA A 170 37.19 -4.47 -1.91
C ALA A 170 37.12 -5.75 -1.05
N LEU A 171 36.63 -5.65 0.18
CA LEU A 171 36.78 -6.67 1.23
C LEU A 171 35.94 -7.94 1.00
N GLY A 172 36.55 -9.00 0.48
CA GLY A 172 35.87 -10.27 0.16
C GLY A 172 35.48 -10.42 -1.32
N LEU A 173 35.94 -9.53 -2.21
CA LEU A 173 35.87 -9.70 -3.67
C LEU A 173 37.16 -10.33 -4.21
N ASP A 174 37.06 -11.02 -5.35
CA ASP A 174 38.24 -11.56 -6.05
C ASP A 174 39.22 -10.42 -6.40
N PRO A 175 40.52 -10.53 -6.07
CA PRO A 175 41.52 -9.51 -6.36
C PRO A 175 41.57 -9.06 -7.83
N LYS A 176 41.27 -9.96 -8.78
CA LYS A 176 41.22 -9.64 -10.22
C LYS A 176 40.03 -8.75 -10.57
N VAL A 177 38.89 -8.96 -9.89
CA VAL A 177 37.70 -8.12 -10.05
C VAL A 177 37.98 -6.72 -9.52
N VAL A 178 38.59 -6.63 -8.32
CA VAL A 178 39.01 -5.35 -7.73
C VAL A 178 39.96 -4.61 -8.67
N GLU A 179 41.03 -5.25 -9.13
CA GLU A 179 41.99 -4.64 -10.05
C GLU A 179 41.34 -4.17 -11.36
N ALA A 180 40.42 -4.96 -11.93
CA ALA A 180 39.74 -4.62 -13.18
C ALA A 180 38.83 -3.39 -13.05
N TYR A 181 38.03 -3.31 -11.98
CA TYR A 181 37.12 -2.16 -11.76
C TYR A 181 37.86 -0.92 -11.25
N THR A 182 38.99 -1.05 -10.55
CA THR A 182 39.85 0.09 -10.22
C THR A 182 40.48 0.69 -11.47
N LYS A 183 41.03 -0.13 -12.38
CA LYS A 183 41.54 0.35 -13.68
C LYS A 183 40.44 0.98 -14.54
N LEU A 184 39.21 0.46 -14.44
CA LEU A 184 38.05 1.05 -15.10
C LEU A 184 37.72 2.45 -14.55
N GLY A 185 37.84 2.67 -13.23
CA GLY A 185 37.70 4.00 -12.63
C GLY A 185 38.73 5.01 -13.16
N GLU A 186 40.00 4.60 -13.29
CA GLU A 186 41.05 5.45 -13.87
C GLU A 186 40.75 5.85 -15.32
N PHE A 187 40.14 4.95 -16.09
CA PHE A 187 39.67 5.21 -17.44
C PHE A 187 38.51 6.22 -17.45
N LEU A 188 37.50 6.04 -16.60
CA LEU A 188 36.31 6.91 -16.52
C LEU A 188 36.65 8.36 -16.12
N ARG A 189 37.71 8.55 -15.34
CA ARG A 189 38.25 9.87 -15.00
C ARG A 189 38.71 10.67 -16.22
N LYS A 190 39.26 10.02 -17.25
CA LYS A 190 39.79 10.67 -18.45
C LYS A 190 38.88 10.54 -19.67
N TYR A 191 37.77 9.85 -19.54
CA TYR A 191 36.84 9.58 -20.63
C TYR A 191 36.24 10.87 -21.20
N LYS A 192 36.06 10.92 -22.52
CA LYS A 192 35.48 12.06 -23.24
C LYS A 192 34.45 11.60 -24.28
N SER A 193 34.82 10.61 -25.08
CA SER A 193 34.01 10.04 -26.16
C SER A 193 34.43 8.58 -26.44
N GLY A 194 33.64 7.88 -27.25
CA GLY A 194 33.88 6.48 -27.64
C GLY A 194 33.07 5.46 -26.84
N PRO A 195 33.10 4.18 -27.22
CA PRO A 195 32.30 3.15 -26.55
C PRO A 195 32.82 2.87 -25.14
N LEU A 196 31.91 2.86 -24.16
CA LEU A 196 32.24 2.43 -22.80
C LEU A 196 32.57 0.93 -22.77
N PRO A 197 33.60 0.50 -22.00
CA PRO A 197 33.97 -0.90 -21.88
C PRO A 197 32.79 -1.80 -21.50
N LYS A 198 32.75 -3.03 -22.03
CA LYS A 198 31.70 -4.03 -21.68
C LYS A 198 31.60 -4.23 -20.16
N LEU A 199 32.74 -4.21 -19.47
CA LEU A 199 32.82 -4.31 -18.01
C LEU A 199 32.01 -3.21 -17.29
N PHE A 200 31.93 -2.01 -17.84
CA PHE A 200 31.09 -0.94 -17.30
C PHE A 200 29.61 -1.15 -17.61
N LYS A 201 29.29 -1.57 -18.83
CA LYS A 201 27.90 -1.77 -19.29
C LYS A 201 27.16 -2.89 -18.54
N VAL A 202 27.88 -3.86 -17.98
CA VAL A 202 27.27 -4.96 -17.20
C VAL A 202 26.97 -4.60 -15.75
N ILE A 203 27.52 -3.49 -15.22
CA ILE A 203 27.33 -3.10 -13.80
C ILE A 203 25.85 -3.11 -13.38
N PRO A 204 24.89 -2.53 -14.14
CA PRO A 204 23.47 -2.53 -13.78
C PRO A 204 22.83 -3.91 -13.61
N THR A 205 23.39 -4.94 -14.25
CA THR A 205 22.88 -6.32 -14.24
C THR A 205 23.40 -7.14 -13.06
N LEU A 206 24.41 -6.63 -12.35
CA LEU A 206 25.03 -7.35 -11.24
C LEU A 206 24.18 -7.24 -9.97
N PRO A 207 24.01 -8.34 -9.20
CA PRO A 207 23.33 -8.28 -7.90
C PRO A 207 23.99 -7.30 -6.93
N ALA A 208 25.33 -7.26 -6.89
CA ALA A 208 26.13 -6.35 -6.06
C ALA A 208 26.58 -5.08 -6.81
N TRP A 209 25.76 -4.55 -7.73
CA TRP A 209 26.13 -3.43 -8.62
C TRP A 209 26.69 -2.20 -7.88
N ALA A 210 26.10 -1.81 -6.75
CA ALA A 210 26.49 -0.60 -6.03
C ALA A 210 27.88 -0.71 -5.42
N ARG A 211 28.23 -1.90 -4.92
CA ARG A 211 29.57 -2.21 -4.40
C ARG A 211 30.61 -2.23 -5.51
N ILE A 212 30.28 -2.83 -6.65
CA ILE A 212 31.16 -2.84 -7.84
C ILE A 212 31.32 -1.43 -8.42
N LEU A 213 30.26 -0.63 -8.41
CA LEU A 213 30.30 0.76 -8.84
C LEU A 213 31.21 1.61 -7.95
N ALA A 214 31.17 1.41 -6.62
CA ALA A 214 32.03 2.13 -5.68
C ALA A 214 33.54 1.91 -5.97
N LEU A 215 33.94 0.73 -6.46
CA LEU A 215 35.34 0.46 -6.87
C LEU A 215 35.81 1.34 -8.03
N THR A 216 34.89 1.88 -8.84
CA THR A 216 35.21 2.77 -9.96
C THR A 216 35.37 4.23 -9.55
N GLN A 217 35.21 4.55 -8.25
CA GLN A 217 35.30 5.90 -7.68
C GLN A 217 34.48 6.94 -8.47
N PRO A 218 33.14 6.87 -8.45
CA PRO A 218 32.26 7.77 -9.20
C PRO A 218 32.50 9.27 -8.94
N GLU A 219 33.02 9.63 -7.77
CA GLU A 219 33.42 10.99 -7.40
C GLU A 219 34.51 11.57 -8.32
N ASN A 220 35.32 10.70 -8.94
CA ASN A 220 36.44 11.08 -9.80
C ASN A 220 36.11 10.96 -11.29
N TRP A 221 34.85 10.70 -11.65
CA TRP A 221 34.46 10.56 -13.05
C TRP A 221 34.52 11.89 -13.80
N SER A 222 34.84 11.82 -15.09
CA SER A 222 34.64 12.96 -15.98
C SER A 222 33.14 13.27 -16.16
N PRO A 223 32.76 14.54 -16.45
CA PRO A 223 31.36 14.87 -16.77
C PRO A 223 30.80 14.06 -17.94
N HIS A 224 31.64 13.72 -18.92
CA HIS A 224 31.29 12.88 -20.06
C HIS A 224 30.98 11.43 -19.63
N ALA A 225 31.75 10.88 -18.69
CA ALA A 225 31.50 9.57 -18.13
C ALA A 225 30.20 9.55 -17.33
N ALA A 226 29.92 10.58 -16.53
CA ALA A 226 28.68 10.69 -15.77
C ALA A 226 27.43 10.75 -16.66
N ARG A 227 27.48 11.49 -17.79
CA ARG A 227 26.41 11.51 -18.79
C ARG A 227 26.18 10.13 -19.41
N ALA A 228 27.26 9.49 -19.87
CA ALA A 228 27.18 8.18 -20.49
C ALA A 228 26.71 7.09 -19.52
N ALA A 229 27.18 7.15 -18.26
CA ALA A 229 26.73 6.30 -17.16
C ALA A 229 25.23 6.48 -16.89
N THR A 230 24.76 7.72 -16.77
CA THR A 230 23.35 8.03 -16.54
C THR A 230 22.46 7.47 -17.64
N ARG A 231 22.87 7.62 -18.91
CA ARG A 231 22.14 7.04 -20.06
C ARG A 231 21.99 5.52 -19.95
N ILE A 232 23.06 4.79 -19.61
CA ILE A 232 23.05 3.32 -19.52
C ILE A 232 22.30 2.85 -18.27
N PHE A 233 22.55 3.49 -17.14
CA PHE A 233 22.05 3.02 -15.85
C PHE A 233 20.56 3.32 -15.73
N VAL A 234 20.10 4.49 -16.18
CA VAL A 234 18.68 4.82 -16.17
C VAL A 234 17.89 3.95 -17.14
N SER A 235 18.44 3.51 -18.28
CA SER A 235 17.73 2.60 -19.18
C SER A 235 17.68 1.15 -18.65
N THR A 236 18.74 0.70 -17.97
CA THR A 236 18.91 -0.72 -17.61
C THR A 236 18.45 -1.05 -16.19
N MET A 237 18.59 -0.12 -15.24
CA MET A 237 18.28 -0.36 -13.83
C MET A 237 16.78 -0.30 -13.53
N LYS A 238 16.36 -1.05 -12.50
CA LYS A 238 15.00 -0.95 -11.93
C LYS A 238 14.82 0.40 -11.23
N PRO A 239 13.59 0.93 -11.08
CA PRO A 239 13.36 2.25 -10.49
C PRO A 239 14.02 2.50 -9.12
N PRO A 240 14.05 1.55 -8.16
CA PRO A 240 14.74 1.75 -6.89
C PRO A 240 16.28 1.84 -7.03
N GLN A 241 16.86 1.05 -7.93
CA GLN A 241 18.31 1.07 -8.19
C GLN A 241 18.72 2.39 -8.86
N ALA A 242 17.93 2.83 -9.86
CA ALA A 242 18.13 4.11 -10.51
C ALA A 242 17.97 5.28 -9.52
N GLN A 243 16.99 5.24 -8.62
CA GLN A 243 16.84 6.24 -7.56
C GLN A 243 18.11 6.33 -6.69
N LEU A 244 18.67 5.19 -6.26
CA LEU A 244 19.88 5.16 -5.44
C LEU A 244 21.06 5.77 -6.19
N PHE A 245 21.30 5.35 -7.44
CA PHE A 245 22.35 5.90 -8.31
C PHE A 245 22.21 7.42 -8.49
N LEU A 246 21.00 7.90 -8.80
CA LEU A 246 20.74 9.33 -8.98
C LEU A 246 21.01 10.11 -7.69
N SER A 247 20.61 9.58 -6.54
CA SER A 247 20.75 10.26 -5.25
C SER A 247 22.15 10.31 -4.69
N VAL A 248 22.98 9.30 -4.99
CA VAL A 248 24.31 9.15 -4.36
C VAL A 248 25.44 9.50 -5.33
N VAL A 249 25.26 9.30 -6.64
CA VAL A 249 26.32 9.59 -7.62
C VAL A 249 26.04 10.88 -8.36
N LEU A 250 24.88 10.96 -9.03
CA LEU A 250 24.61 12.08 -9.93
C LEU A 250 24.33 13.40 -9.17
N LEU A 251 23.53 13.34 -8.10
CA LEU A 251 23.20 14.54 -7.30
C LEU A 251 24.46 15.18 -6.70
N ASP A 252 25.32 14.38 -6.08
CA ASP A 252 26.53 14.89 -5.43
C ASP A 252 27.50 15.51 -6.45
N ALA A 253 27.70 14.87 -7.62
CA ALA A 253 28.53 15.41 -8.69
C ALA A 253 28.01 16.75 -9.23
N ILE A 254 26.68 16.90 -9.34
CA ILE A 254 26.02 18.14 -9.79
C ILE A 254 26.20 19.26 -8.77
N ARG A 255 25.99 18.95 -7.48
CA ARG A 255 26.13 19.95 -6.40
C ARG A 255 27.58 20.41 -6.28
N GLU A 256 28.54 19.50 -6.44
CA GLU A 256 29.97 19.82 -6.46
C GLU A 256 30.30 20.78 -7.60
N ASP A 257 29.92 20.42 -8.83
CA ASP A 257 30.20 21.23 -10.03
C ASP A 257 29.58 22.63 -9.95
N ILE A 258 28.34 22.75 -9.48
CA ILE A 258 27.68 24.05 -9.27
C ILE A 258 28.40 24.85 -8.19
N ARG A 259 28.86 24.21 -7.12
CA ARG A 259 29.56 24.90 -6.02
C ARG A 259 30.91 25.46 -6.48
N GLU A 260 31.66 24.69 -7.24
CA GLU A 260 32.98 25.06 -7.77
C GLU A 260 32.87 26.07 -8.92
N ASN A 261 32.08 25.78 -9.95
CA ASN A 261 32.06 26.54 -11.20
C ASN A 261 30.98 27.63 -11.25
N LYS A 262 30.06 27.66 -10.28
CA LYS A 262 28.86 28.54 -10.24
C LYS A 262 27.92 28.40 -11.46
N LYS A 263 28.23 27.49 -12.38
CA LYS A 263 27.46 27.08 -13.56
C LYS A 263 27.54 25.57 -13.65
N LEU A 264 26.53 24.93 -14.24
CA LEU A 264 26.53 23.49 -14.45
C LEU A 264 27.18 23.15 -15.80
N ASN A 265 28.07 22.17 -15.81
CA ASN A 265 28.63 21.61 -17.03
C ASN A 265 27.53 21.05 -17.94
N VAL A 266 27.64 21.31 -19.26
CA VAL A 266 26.67 20.85 -20.26
C VAL A 266 26.46 19.33 -20.22
N GLN A 267 27.51 18.55 -19.92
CA GLN A 267 27.38 17.10 -19.83
C GLN A 267 26.52 16.66 -18.63
N TYR A 268 26.61 17.36 -17.50
CA TYR A 268 25.73 17.11 -16.34
C TYR A 268 24.30 17.59 -16.59
N TYR A 269 24.12 18.70 -17.32
CA TYR A 269 22.80 19.15 -17.76
C TYR A 269 22.11 18.09 -18.65
N GLU A 270 22.85 17.54 -19.61
CA GLU A 270 22.39 16.44 -20.44
C GLU A 270 22.16 15.15 -19.62
N ALA A 271 22.98 14.88 -18.60
CA ALA A 271 22.76 13.76 -17.69
C ALA A 271 21.42 13.91 -16.94
N LEU A 272 21.07 15.11 -16.45
CA LEU A 272 19.78 15.39 -15.82
C LEU A 272 18.60 15.17 -16.78
N LYS A 273 18.73 15.59 -18.05
CA LYS A 273 17.72 15.32 -19.09
C LYS A 273 17.51 13.81 -19.27
N ARG A 274 18.60 13.02 -19.29
CA ARG A 274 18.52 11.55 -19.41
C ARG A 274 17.96 10.90 -18.15
N ALA A 275 18.22 11.45 -16.97
CA ALA A 275 17.66 10.96 -15.70
C ALA A 275 16.12 11.06 -15.65
N LEU A 276 15.54 12.07 -16.32
CA LEU A 276 14.08 12.27 -16.38
C LEU A 276 13.31 11.22 -17.20
N TYR A 277 13.99 10.33 -17.93
CA TYR A 277 13.35 9.17 -18.56
C TYR A 277 12.72 8.22 -17.53
N LYS A 278 13.15 8.28 -16.26
CA LYS A 278 12.48 7.64 -15.12
C LYS A 278 12.04 8.69 -14.09
N PRO A 279 10.90 9.38 -14.30
CA PRO A 279 10.50 10.55 -13.50
C PRO A 279 10.34 10.24 -12.01
N GLY A 280 9.81 9.06 -11.65
CA GLY A 280 9.69 8.67 -10.24
C GLY A 280 11.04 8.53 -9.51
N ALA A 281 12.07 8.03 -10.20
CA ALA A 281 13.42 7.95 -9.65
C ALA A 281 14.09 9.33 -9.61
N PHE A 282 13.82 10.20 -10.60
CA PHE A 282 14.31 11.57 -10.64
C PHE A 282 13.78 12.42 -9.48
N PHE A 283 12.46 12.40 -9.21
CA PHE A 283 11.89 13.17 -8.10
C PHE A 283 12.41 12.70 -6.74
N LYS A 284 12.45 11.38 -6.51
CA LYS A 284 12.91 10.80 -5.23
C LYS A 284 14.42 10.79 -5.06
N GLY A 285 15.17 10.84 -6.16
CA GLY A 285 16.63 10.77 -6.16
C GLY A 285 17.33 12.12 -6.26
N ILE A 286 16.73 13.10 -6.95
CA ILE A 286 17.33 14.43 -7.18
C ILE A 286 16.53 15.50 -6.43
N ILE A 287 15.26 15.72 -6.79
CA ILE A 287 14.51 16.90 -6.34
C ILE A 287 14.21 16.86 -4.83
N PHE A 288 13.63 15.79 -4.29
CA PHE A 288 13.28 15.76 -2.86
C PHE A 288 14.50 15.79 -1.95
N PRO A 289 15.57 14.99 -2.19
CA PRO A 289 16.77 15.09 -1.36
C PRO A 289 17.42 16.47 -1.42
N MET A 290 17.43 17.13 -2.59
CA MET A 290 17.96 18.47 -2.73
C MET A 290 17.17 19.48 -1.89
N LEU A 291 15.83 19.42 -1.90
CA LEU A 291 14.98 20.29 -1.10
C LEU A 291 15.07 20.01 0.41
N GLU A 292 15.24 18.75 0.82
CA GLU A 292 15.33 18.34 2.24
C GLU A 292 16.70 18.64 2.86
N GLN A 293 17.79 18.53 2.09
CA GLN A 293 19.17 18.70 2.58
C GLN A 293 19.69 20.16 2.46
N GLY A 294 18.82 21.08 2.07
CA GLY A 294 19.17 22.48 1.80
C GLY A 294 19.59 22.68 0.34
N CYS A 295 18.71 23.31 -0.43
CA CYS A 295 18.91 23.67 -1.83
C CYS A 295 19.18 25.17 -1.96
N THR A 296 20.20 25.56 -2.71
CA THR A 296 20.41 26.95 -3.11
C THR A 296 19.48 27.32 -4.27
N LEU A 297 19.14 28.60 -4.41
CA LEU A 297 18.32 29.05 -5.55
C LEU A 297 18.98 28.80 -6.91
N LYS A 298 20.32 28.86 -6.98
CA LYS A 298 21.06 28.56 -8.20
C LYS A 298 20.96 27.08 -8.59
N GLU A 299 21.11 26.16 -7.62
CA GLU A 299 20.85 24.73 -7.85
C GLU A 299 19.40 24.50 -8.30
N ALA A 300 18.44 25.12 -7.61
CA ALA A 300 17.03 25.00 -7.92
C ALA A 300 16.71 25.50 -9.34
N ALA A 301 17.22 26.67 -9.74
CA ALA A 301 16.97 27.26 -11.06
C ALA A 301 17.49 26.37 -12.19
N ILE A 302 18.69 25.81 -12.03
CA ILE A 302 19.28 24.92 -13.03
C ILE A 302 18.45 23.65 -13.18
N VAL A 303 18.12 22.95 -12.09
CA VAL A 303 17.34 21.70 -12.14
C VAL A 303 15.90 21.97 -12.58
N ALA A 304 15.30 23.08 -12.17
CA ALA A 304 13.98 23.51 -12.59
C ALA A 304 13.92 23.81 -14.09
N SER A 305 14.98 24.37 -14.69
CA SER A 305 15.04 24.59 -16.14
C SER A 305 15.01 23.27 -16.92
N VAL A 306 15.67 22.23 -16.42
CA VAL A 306 15.61 20.88 -17.02
C VAL A 306 14.20 20.32 -16.91
N LEU A 307 13.58 20.45 -15.74
CA LEU A 307 12.22 19.99 -15.50
C LEU A 307 11.21 20.73 -16.40
N ALA A 308 11.38 22.04 -16.61
CA ALA A 308 10.53 22.84 -17.48
C ALA A 308 10.56 22.33 -18.93
N ARG A 309 11.74 22.01 -19.45
CA ARG A 309 11.93 21.51 -20.83
C ARG A 309 11.53 20.04 -21.03
N ALA A 310 11.57 19.21 -20.00
CA ALA A 310 11.28 17.79 -20.12
C ALA A 310 9.78 17.45 -20.12
N LYS A 311 9.39 16.41 -20.87
CA LYS A 311 8.04 15.81 -20.76
C LYS A 311 7.95 14.96 -19.49
N VAL A 312 6.98 15.25 -18.63
CA VAL A 312 6.77 14.54 -17.35
C VAL A 312 5.32 14.03 -17.30
N PRO A 313 5.08 12.75 -16.99
CA PRO A 313 3.71 12.23 -16.85
C PRO A 313 2.96 12.90 -15.69
N VAL A 314 1.66 13.17 -15.90
CA VAL A 314 0.77 13.88 -14.96
C VAL A 314 0.78 13.25 -13.57
N LEU A 315 0.75 11.91 -13.47
CA LEU A 315 0.74 11.19 -12.19
C LEU A 315 1.99 11.48 -11.35
N HIS A 316 3.16 11.54 -12.00
CA HIS A 316 4.43 11.81 -11.32
C HIS A 316 4.55 13.28 -10.92
N ALA A 317 4.13 14.20 -11.80
CA ALA A 317 4.08 15.63 -11.50
C ALA A 317 3.10 15.94 -10.35
N SER A 318 1.94 15.29 -10.33
CA SER A 318 0.92 15.41 -9.28
C SER A 318 1.44 14.93 -7.92
N ALA A 319 2.10 13.77 -7.88
CA ALA A 319 2.72 13.25 -6.67
C ALA A 319 3.87 14.15 -6.17
N ALA A 320 4.66 14.73 -7.09
CA ALA A 320 5.72 15.67 -6.76
C ALA A 320 5.18 16.97 -6.18
N LEU A 321 4.15 17.56 -6.80
CA LEU A 321 3.48 18.76 -6.29
C LEU A 321 2.92 18.55 -4.89
N LEU A 322 2.26 17.42 -4.63
CA LEU A 322 1.73 17.08 -3.30
C LEU A 322 2.85 17.04 -2.25
N ARG A 323 3.96 16.35 -2.56
CA ARG A 323 5.08 16.22 -1.64
C ARG A 323 5.77 17.55 -1.36
N ILE A 324 6.00 18.38 -2.39
CA ILE A 324 6.64 19.71 -2.25
C ILE A 324 5.71 20.67 -1.49
N ALA A 325 4.39 20.60 -1.71
CA ALA A 325 3.41 21.43 -1.00
C ALA A 325 3.41 21.14 0.52
N GLU A 326 3.66 19.89 0.93
CA GLU A 326 3.69 19.47 2.34
C GLU A 326 5.01 19.81 3.05
N MET A 327 6.13 19.91 2.32
CA MET A 327 7.46 20.23 2.87
C MET A 327 7.53 21.60 3.57
N ASP A 328 8.53 21.75 4.44
CA ASP A 328 8.88 23.04 5.04
C ASP A 328 9.31 24.03 3.96
N TYR A 329 8.91 25.28 4.09
CA TYR A 329 9.10 26.28 3.05
C TYR A 329 10.56 26.72 2.90
N SER A 330 11.00 26.70 1.65
CA SER A 330 12.23 27.34 1.18
C SER A 330 11.95 28.06 -0.14
N GLY A 331 12.75 29.07 -0.50
CA GLY A 331 12.64 29.75 -1.80
C GLY A 331 12.61 28.79 -3.00
N PRO A 332 13.48 27.76 -3.06
CA PRO A 332 13.44 26.70 -4.07
C PRO A 332 12.09 25.97 -4.22
N ASN A 333 11.32 25.77 -3.14
CA ASN A 333 10.03 25.07 -3.22
C ASN A 333 9.07 25.81 -4.14
N SER A 334 8.97 27.14 -4.01
CA SER A 334 8.11 27.99 -4.85
C SER A 334 8.47 27.89 -6.33
N LEU A 335 9.77 27.77 -6.64
CA LEU A 335 10.25 27.66 -8.02
C LEU A 335 9.82 26.34 -8.66
N PHE A 336 9.97 25.21 -7.96
CA PHE A 336 9.52 23.91 -8.48
C PHE A 336 8.00 23.82 -8.57
N ILE A 337 7.26 24.37 -7.59
CA ILE A 337 5.79 24.47 -7.65
C ILE A 337 5.37 25.25 -8.89
N ARG A 338 5.94 26.45 -9.10
CA ARG A 338 5.67 27.28 -10.28
C ARG A 338 5.89 26.51 -11.58
N VAL A 339 7.06 25.90 -11.75
CA VAL A 339 7.45 25.19 -12.97
C VAL A 339 6.55 23.99 -13.26
N LEU A 340 6.13 23.25 -12.24
CA LEU A 340 5.23 22.11 -12.40
C LEU A 340 3.78 22.54 -12.71
N ILE A 341 3.33 23.66 -12.14
CA ILE A 341 2.01 24.25 -12.45
C ILE A 341 2.01 24.82 -13.89
N ASP A 342 3.11 25.45 -14.32
CA ASP A 342 3.28 26.00 -15.67
C ASP A 342 3.22 24.94 -16.78
N LYS A 343 3.33 23.65 -16.44
CA LYS A 343 3.07 22.54 -17.38
C LYS A 343 1.59 22.31 -17.70
N LYS A 344 0.67 23.00 -17.02
CA LYS A 344 -0.78 23.02 -17.31
C LYS A 344 -1.43 21.63 -17.32
N PHE A 345 -1.04 20.76 -16.40
CA PHE A 345 -1.64 19.44 -16.29
C PHE A 345 -3.06 19.49 -15.74
N ALA A 346 -3.90 18.52 -16.10
CA ALA A 346 -5.15 18.28 -15.38
C ALA A 346 -4.82 17.65 -14.01
N LEU A 347 -4.73 18.49 -12.96
CA LEU A 347 -4.35 18.03 -11.63
C LEU A 347 -5.53 17.38 -10.89
N PRO A 348 -5.31 16.26 -10.17
CA PRO A 348 -6.32 15.73 -9.26
C PRO A 348 -6.68 16.76 -8.19
N TYR A 349 -7.96 16.83 -7.80
CA TYR A 349 -8.43 17.83 -6.82
C TYR A 349 -7.66 17.81 -5.49
N LYS A 350 -7.24 16.63 -5.02
CA LYS A 350 -6.39 16.51 -3.83
C LYS A 350 -5.09 17.33 -3.92
N VAL A 351 -4.50 17.43 -5.11
CA VAL A 351 -3.27 18.21 -5.35
C VAL A 351 -3.60 19.71 -5.34
N VAL A 352 -4.72 20.10 -5.94
CA VAL A 352 -5.23 21.47 -5.90
C VAL A 352 -5.48 21.90 -4.45
N ASP A 353 -6.16 21.07 -3.66
CA ASP A 353 -6.44 21.32 -2.24
C ASP A 353 -5.15 21.47 -1.42
N ALA A 354 -4.15 20.62 -1.67
CA ALA A 354 -2.85 20.70 -1.01
C ALA A 354 -2.08 21.97 -1.37
N LEU A 355 -2.16 22.44 -2.61
CA LEU A 355 -1.57 23.71 -3.04
C LEU A 355 -2.29 24.91 -2.39
N VAL A 356 -3.62 24.89 -2.33
CA VAL A 356 -4.40 25.91 -1.59
C VAL A 356 -3.97 25.95 -0.12
N PHE A 357 -3.89 24.79 0.54
CA PHE A 357 -3.44 24.69 1.92
C PHE A 357 -1.99 25.17 2.09
N HIS A 358 -1.10 24.86 1.14
CA HIS A 358 0.28 25.34 1.14
C HIS A 358 0.34 26.87 1.16
N PHE A 359 -0.41 27.56 0.30
CA PHE A 359 -0.43 29.02 0.27
C PHE A 359 -1.05 29.63 1.54
N ILE A 360 -2.14 29.05 2.06
CA ILE A 360 -2.79 29.50 3.31
C ILE A 360 -1.84 29.32 4.51
N ARG A 361 -1.23 28.15 4.64
CA ARG A 361 -0.29 27.83 5.72
C ARG A 361 0.84 28.85 5.74
N LEU A 362 1.46 29.13 4.59
CA LEU A 362 2.59 30.04 4.52
C LEU A 362 2.22 31.49 4.81
N SER A 363 1.08 31.97 4.32
CA SER A 363 0.59 33.32 4.66
C SER A 363 0.41 33.51 6.17
N ASN A 364 -0.05 32.47 6.88
CA ASN A 364 -0.32 32.53 8.32
C ASN A 364 0.90 32.25 9.22
N THR A 365 1.83 31.42 8.77
CA THR A 365 2.94 30.92 9.61
C THR A 365 4.29 31.53 9.29
N TYR A 366 4.42 32.28 8.19
CA TYR A 366 5.69 32.88 7.82
C TYR A 366 6.11 33.92 8.86
N LYS A 367 7.22 33.66 9.54
CA LYS A 367 7.87 34.59 10.47
C LYS A 367 9.27 34.85 9.96
N ALA A 368 9.59 36.12 9.73
CA ALA A 368 10.95 36.59 9.48
C ALA A 368 11.89 36.03 10.56
N ARG A 369 12.91 35.27 10.16
CA ARG A 369 13.76 34.51 11.10
C ARG A 369 14.94 35.34 11.64
N SER A 370 15.24 36.50 11.05
CA SER A 370 16.34 37.38 11.50
C SER A 370 15.90 38.81 11.80
N ARG A 371 16.63 39.48 12.70
CA ARG A 371 16.35 40.82 13.26
C ARG A 371 16.44 41.99 12.25
N GLY A 372 16.70 41.70 10.98
CA GLY A 372 16.78 42.67 9.87
C GLY A 372 15.87 42.36 8.68
N ASP A 373 15.12 41.26 8.71
CA ASP A 373 14.20 40.88 7.63
C ASP A 373 12.90 41.68 7.72
N THR A 374 12.36 42.12 6.59
CA THR A 374 10.96 42.55 6.54
C THR A 374 10.05 41.32 6.66
N GLU A 375 8.92 41.43 7.38
CA GLU A 375 7.94 40.34 7.57
C GLU A 375 7.21 39.87 6.28
N LYS A 376 7.77 40.12 5.09
CA LYS A 376 7.13 39.92 3.79
C LYS A 376 7.62 38.65 3.09
N LEU A 377 6.72 37.99 2.37
CA LEU A 377 7.01 36.80 1.56
C LEU A 377 7.78 37.18 0.28
N PRO A 378 8.67 36.29 -0.24
CA PRO A 378 9.45 36.55 -1.46
C PRO A 378 8.59 36.66 -2.73
N VAL A 379 9.12 37.35 -3.75
CA VAL A 379 8.43 37.54 -5.05
C VAL A 379 8.12 36.20 -5.72
N LEU A 380 9.05 35.23 -5.66
CA LEU A 380 8.86 33.88 -6.20
C LEU A 380 7.61 33.16 -5.64
N TRP A 381 7.23 33.43 -4.39
CA TRP A 381 6.02 32.89 -3.79
C TRP A 381 4.75 33.54 -4.38
N HIS A 382 4.78 34.86 -4.59
CA HIS A 382 3.68 35.56 -5.25
C HIS A 382 3.52 35.12 -6.72
N GLN A 383 4.64 34.88 -7.42
CA GLN A 383 4.62 34.36 -8.77
C GLN A 383 4.05 32.94 -8.84
N SER A 384 4.42 32.05 -7.92
CA SER A 384 3.87 30.68 -7.90
C SER A 384 2.36 30.67 -7.61
N LEU A 385 1.88 31.55 -6.72
CA LEU A 385 0.45 31.75 -6.46
C LEU A 385 -0.29 32.33 -7.67
N LEU A 386 0.32 33.28 -8.39
CA LEU A 386 -0.27 33.83 -9.61
C LEU A 386 -0.47 32.77 -10.68
N VAL A 387 0.58 31.97 -10.97
CA VAL A 387 0.45 30.90 -11.96
C VAL A 387 -0.60 29.87 -11.52
N PHE A 388 -0.67 29.54 -10.23
CA PHE A 388 -1.73 28.68 -9.70
C PHE A 388 -3.12 29.25 -9.96
N ALA A 389 -3.36 30.52 -9.64
CA ALA A 389 -4.64 31.19 -9.86
C ALA A 389 -5.00 31.27 -11.36
N GLN A 390 -4.05 31.61 -12.22
CA GLN A 390 -4.28 31.67 -13.68
C GLN A 390 -4.70 30.32 -14.29
N ARG A 391 -4.27 29.20 -13.70
CA ARG A 391 -4.48 27.87 -14.27
C ARG A 391 -5.64 27.12 -13.63
N TYR A 392 -5.77 27.21 -12.31
CA TYR A 392 -6.64 26.32 -11.55
C TYR A 392 -7.73 27.07 -10.78
N ALA A 393 -7.89 28.39 -10.96
CA ALA A 393 -8.96 29.11 -10.26
C ALA A 393 -10.37 28.63 -10.64
N SER A 394 -10.58 28.04 -11.83
CA SER A 394 -11.85 27.39 -12.19
C SER A 394 -12.14 26.12 -11.39
N ASP A 395 -11.10 25.45 -10.90
CA ASP A 395 -11.21 24.17 -10.18
C ASP A 395 -11.41 24.34 -8.67
N LEU A 396 -11.34 25.58 -8.18
CA LEU A 396 -11.50 25.94 -6.77
C LEU A 396 -12.96 26.03 -6.34
N THR A 397 -13.22 25.65 -5.09
CA THR A 397 -14.52 25.90 -4.42
C THR A 397 -14.66 27.38 -4.01
N PRO A 398 -15.87 27.89 -3.73
CA PRO A 398 -16.05 29.26 -3.24
C PRO A 398 -15.20 29.55 -2.00
N ASP A 399 -15.24 28.65 -1.01
CA ASP A 399 -14.51 28.79 0.25
C ASP A 399 -12.99 28.86 0.04
N GLN A 400 -12.45 28.07 -0.89
CA GLN A 400 -11.03 28.10 -1.24
C GLN A 400 -10.63 29.42 -1.92
N LYS A 401 -11.49 29.96 -2.80
CA LYS A 401 -11.24 31.28 -3.41
C LYS A 401 -11.25 32.39 -2.37
N ASP A 402 -12.23 32.38 -1.47
CA ASP A 402 -12.33 33.37 -0.39
C ASP A 402 -11.10 33.31 0.53
N ALA A 403 -10.68 32.10 0.92
CA ALA A 403 -9.46 31.91 1.71
C ALA A 403 -8.20 32.41 0.99
N LEU A 404 -8.06 32.17 -0.32
CA LEU A 404 -6.93 32.69 -1.10
C LEU A 404 -6.99 34.21 -1.28
N LEU A 405 -8.18 34.79 -1.38
CA LEU A 405 -8.35 36.24 -1.38
C LEU A 405 -7.92 36.87 -0.06
N ASP A 406 -8.19 36.21 1.07
CA ASP A 406 -7.71 36.63 2.38
C ASP A 406 -6.18 36.48 2.50
N VAL A 407 -5.58 35.44 1.93
CA VAL A 407 -4.13 35.29 1.80
C VAL A 407 -3.51 36.46 1.03
N VAL A 408 -4.09 36.83 -0.12
CA VAL A 408 -3.62 37.95 -0.94
C VAL A 408 -3.75 39.30 -0.21
N ARG A 409 -4.75 39.46 0.67
CA ARG A 409 -4.92 40.64 1.52
C ARG A 409 -3.90 40.67 2.67
N ALA A 410 -3.64 39.52 3.30
CA ALA A 410 -2.74 39.40 4.43
C ALA A 410 -1.28 39.63 4.02
N THR A 411 -0.89 39.15 2.84
CA THR A 411 0.46 39.31 2.30
C THR A 411 0.41 39.99 0.92
N PRO A 412 0.33 41.34 0.86
CA PRO A 412 0.16 42.05 -0.40
C PRO A 412 1.50 42.33 -1.10
N HIS A 413 1.54 42.10 -2.41
CA HIS A 413 2.59 42.53 -3.34
C HIS A 413 2.03 43.61 -4.27
N THR A 414 2.78 44.70 -4.47
CA THR A 414 2.31 45.92 -5.18
C THR A 414 1.83 45.65 -6.61
N GLN A 415 2.56 44.84 -7.37
CA GLN A 415 2.24 44.53 -8.78
C GLN A 415 1.46 43.21 -8.99
N ILE A 416 1.77 42.15 -8.22
CA ILE A 416 1.27 40.79 -8.47
C ILE A 416 -0.08 40.51 -7.79
N SER A 417 -0.30 41.01 -6.57
CA SER A 417 -1.54 40.75 -5.83
C SER A 417 -2.82 41.25 -6.55
N PRO A 418 -2.84 42.40 -7.24
CA PRO A 418 -3.98 42.81 -8.06
C PRO A 418 -4.33 41.80 -9.15
N GLU A 419 -3.32 41.22 -9.81
CA GLU A 419 -3.51 40.21 -10.85
C GLU A 419 -4.05 38.89 -10.28
N ILE A 420 -3.51 38.41 -9.16
CA ILE A 420 -4.03 37.22 -8.48
C ILE A 420 -5.51 37.40 -8.13
N ARG A 421 -5.86 38.56 -7.57
CA ARG A 421 -7.25 38.90 -7.24
C ARG A 421 -8.14 38.92 -8.48
N ARG A 422 -7.66 39.50 -9.59
CA ARG A 422 -8.38 39.53 -10.87
C ARG A 422 -8.71 38.11 -11.36
N GLU A 423 -7.74 37.20 -11.34
CA GLU A 423 -7.92 35.80 -11.78
C GLU A 423 -8.86 35.00 -10.86
N LEU A 424 -8.75 35.18 -9.55
CA LEU A 424 -9.63 34.50 -8.58
C LEU A 424 -11.09 34.98 -8.67
N VAL A 425 -11.32 36.28 -8.85
CA VAL A 425 -12.68 36.87 -8.90
C VAL A 425 -13.37 36.60 -10.25
N ASN A 426 -12.63 36.63 -11.35
CA ASN A 426 -13.21 36.48 -12.69
C ASN A 426 -13.44 35.02 -13.11
N SER A 427 -12.93 34.04 -12.35
CA SER A 427 -13.08 32.62 -12.67
C SER A 427 -14.43 32.07 -12.22
N VAL A 428 -15.09 31.29 -13.09
CA VAL A 428 -16.31 30.55 -12.76
C VAL A 428 -15.97 29.48 -11.73
N VAL A 429 -16.82 29.33 -10.71
CA VAL A 429 -16.58 28.41 -9.59
C VAL A 429 -16.94 26.98 -9.98
N ARG A 430 -16.30 25.98 -9.36
CA ARG A 430 -16.73 24.58 -9.42
C ARG A 430 -18.13 24.44 -8.80
N VAL A 431 -19.17 24.59 -9.63
CA VAL A 431 -20.55 24.30 -9.25
C VAL A 431 -20.78 22.80 -9.41
N MET A 432 -21.29 22.17 -8.36
CA MET A 432 -21.79 20.79 -8.40
C MET A 432 -22.82 20.69 -9.52
N VAL A 433 -22.53 19.89 -10.55
CA VAL A 433 -23.44 19.68 -11.69
C VAL A 433 -24.68 18.95 -11.19
N LEU A 434 -25.69 19.72 -10.79
CA LEU A 434 -27.08 19.31 -10.69
C LEU A 434 -27.89 20.30 -11.53
N LEU A 435 -28.15 19.86 -12.77
CA LEU A 435 -29.30 20.19 -13.61
C LEU A 435 -29.86 21.60 -13.47
N HIS A 436 -29.47 22.58 -14.29
CA HIS A 436 -30.37 23.70 -14.64
C HIS A 436 -30.02 24.26 -16.02
N SER A 437 -30.57 23.65 -17.07
CA SER A 437 -31.02 24.40 -18.26
C SER A 437 -32.54 24.43 -18.20
N PHE A 438 -33.12 25.60 -18.49
CA PHE A 438 -34.53 25.99 -18.42
C PHE A 438 -35.09 26.36 -17.02
N ALA A 439 -35.19 27.67 -16.78
CA ALA A 439 -36.49 28.31 -16.52
C ALA A 439 -36.36 29.84 -16.50
N ILE A 440 -36.91 30.48 -17.53
CA ILE A 440 -37.37 31.87 -17.49
C ILE A 440 -38.74 31.88 -16.78
N LEU A 441 -38.90 32.81 -15.82
CA LEU A 441 -40.13 33.27 -15.15
C LEU A 441 -41.19 32.22 -14.77
N VAL A 442 -41.45 32.07 -13.46
CA VAL A 442 -42.71 32.45 -12.79
C VAL A 442 -42.46 32.45 -11.27
N SER A 443 -42.67 33.61 -10.64
CA SER A 443 -42.73 33.76 -9.19
C SER A 443 -43.92 32.97 -8.63
N SER A 444 -43.62 31.86 -7.94
CA SER A 444 -44.56 31.24 -7.01
C SER A 444 -43.75 30.58 -5.89
N ALA A 445 -44.18 30.84 -4.65
CA ALA A 445 -43.49 30.43 -3.44
C ALA A 445 -43.33 28.90 -3.39
N LEU A 446 -42.11 28.41 -3.61
CA LEU A 446 -41.73 27.04 -3.33
C LEU A 446 -41.32 26.96 -1.86
N VAL A 447 -42.24 26.46 -1.04
CA VAL A 447 -41.87 25.83 0.23
C VAL A 447 -40.98 24.65 -0.15
N SER A 448 -39.68 24.73 0.13
CA SER A 448 -38.79 23.57 0.05
C SER A 448 -39.27 22.54 1.07
N THR A 449 -40.02 21.54 0.62
CA THR A 449 -40.20 20.29 1.36
C THR A 449 -38.85 19.61 1.42
N VAL A 450 -38.17 19.71 2.56
CA VAL A 450 -37.02 18.86 2.87
C VAL A 450 -37.51 17.41 2.78
N MET A 451 -37.11 16.69 1.74
CA MET A 451 -37.43 15.27 1.64
C MET A 451 -36.67 14.52 2.74
N GLY A 452 -37.37 14.14 3.80
CA GLY A 452 -36.81 13.26 4.82
C GLY A 452 -36.50 11.87 4.26
N VAL A 453 -35.47 11.22 4.79
CA VAL A 453 -35.09 9.85 4.46
C VAL A 453 -36.23 8.91 4.86
N SER A 454 -36.78 8.16 3.92
CA SER A 454 -37.89 7.24 4.21
C SER A 454 -37.39 5.91 4.75
N ILE A 455 -37.92 5.49 5.90
CA ILE A 455 -37.67 4.18 6.49
C ILE A 455 -38.71 3.20 5.90
N PRO A 456 -38.29 2.14 5.20
CA PRO A 456 -39.22 1.13 4.74
C PRO A 456 -39.93 0.45 5.92
N THR A 457 -41.25 0.27 5.82
CA THR A 457 -42.07 -0.41 6.84
C THR A 457 -41.84 -1.91 6.90
N ALA A 458 -41.25 -2.48 5.84
CA ALA A 458 -40.81 -3.85 5.77
C ALA A 458 -39.41 -3.94 5.13
N ALA A 459 -38.64 -4.96 5.49
CA ALA A 459 -37.31 -5.20 4.92
C ALA A 459 -37.40 -5.40 3.40
N PRO A 460 -36.67 -4.60 2.59
CA PRO A 460 -36.65 -4.80 1.15
C PRO A 460 -36.01 -6.14 0.77
N SER A 461 -36.27 -6.63 -0.44
CA SER A 461 -35.64 -7.85 -0.97
C SER A 461 -34.11 -7.73 -1.08
N SER A 462 -33.60 -6.51 -1.26
CA SER A 462 -32.18 -6.18 -1.28
C SER A 462 -31.53 -6.10 0.10
N ALA A 463 -32.29 -6.27 1.19
CA ALA A 463 -31.73 -6.18 2.53
C ALA A 463 -30.78 -7.37 2.81
N ALA A 464 -29.57 -7.06 3.27
CA ALA A 464 -28.56 -8.05 3.59
C ALA A 464 -28.97 -8.87 4.82
N THR A 465 -28.76 -10.19 4.78
CA THR A 465 -28.99 -11.07 5.93
C THR A 465 -27.80 -10.99 6.88
N ILE A 466 -28.06 -10.93 8.18
CA ILE A 466 -27.03 -10.68 9.20
C ILE A 466 -26.77 -11.92 10.05
N ASP A 467 -25.55 -12.45 9.94
CA ASP A 467 -25.06 -13.52 10.81
C ASP A 467 -24.99 -13.03 12.27
N LYS A 468 -25.16 -13.96 13.22
CA LYS A 468 -25.06 -13.63 14.64
C LYS A 468 -23.65 -13.23 15.06
N SER A 469 -22.64 -13.73 14.37
CA SER A 469 -21.22 -13.39 14.52
C SER A 469 -20.71 -12.54 13.34
N LEU A 470 -21.54 -11.65 12.77
CA LEU A 470 -21.11 -10.70 11.74
C LEU A 470 -19.80 -9.99 12.13
N LEU A 471 -19.69 -9.59 13.40
CA LEU A 471 -18.46 -9.12 14.00
C LEU A 471 -17.85 -10.25 14.82
N ALA A 472 -16.66 -10.70 14.39
CA ALA A 472 -15.95 -11.85 14.92
C ALA A 472 -14.49 -11.48 15.26
N VAL A 473 -13.73 -12.41 15.83
CA VAL A 473 -12.38 -12.15 16.36
C VAL A 473 -11.38 -13.14 15.77
N SER A 474 -10.29 -12.64 15.19
CA SER A 474 -9.12 -13.45 14.83
C SER A 474 -8.05 -13.28 15.91
N ILE A 475 -7.33 -14.34 16.27
CA ILE A 475 -6.25 -14.32 17.27
C ILE A 475 -5.00 -14.94 16.65
N GLU A 476 -3.87 -14.23 16.77
CA GLU A 476 -2.57 -14.70 16.29
C GLU A 476 -2.17 -16.04 16.94
N PHE A 477 -1.75 -16.99 16.12
CA PHE A 477 -1.65 -18.41 16.45
C PHE A 477 -0.76 -18.66 17.66
N PHE A 478 0.47 -18.13 17.68
CA PHE A 478 1.38 -18.30 18.82
C PHE A 478 0.88 -17.62 20.11
N ALA A 479 0.11 -16.54 19.98
CA ALA A 479 -0.35 -15.73 21.10
C ALA A 479 -1.64 -16.30 21.73
N PHE A 480 -2.39 -17.13 21.00
CA PHE A 480 -3.68 -17.68 21.44
C PHE A 480 -3.67 -18.31 22.85
N PRO A 481 -2.72 -19.20 23.21
CA PRO A 481 -2.66 -19.74 24.57
C PRO A 481 -2.42 -18.69 25.65
N GLY A 482 -1.79 -17.57 25.31
CA GLY A 482 -1.68 -16.41 26.20
C GLY A 482 -3.04 -15.74 26.42
N TYR A 483 -3.81 -15.56 25.34
CA TYR A 483 -5.13 -14.92 25.42
C TYR A 483 -6.13 -15.69 26.29
N THR A 484 -5.98 -17.02 26.42
CA THR A 484 -6.83 -17.81 27.33
C THR A 484 -6.59 -17.51 28.81
N ASN A 485 -5.44 -16.92 29.14
CA ASN A 485 -5.09 -16.49 30.50
C ASN A 485 -5.40 -15.00 30.75
N VAL A 486 -5.83 -14.27 29.73
CA VAL A 486 -6.21 -12.86 29.83
C VAL A 486 -7.68 -12.77 30.18
N THR A 487 -8.01 -12.28 31.38
CA THR A 487 -9.39 -12.16 31.89
C THR A 487 -10.30 -11.38 30.93
N SER A 488 -9.80 -10.32 30.30
CA SER A 488 -10.59 -9.52 29.35
C SER A 488 -11.00 -10.30 28.10
N THR A 489 -10.28 -11.35 27.69
CA THR A 489 -10.64 -12.15 26.51
C THR A 489 -12.00 -12.79 26.67
N SER A 490 -12.20 -13.56 27.74
CA SER A 490 -13.47 -14.24 27.97
C SER A 490 -14.59 -13.23 28.21
N LYS A 491 -14.31 -12.17 28.97
CA LYS A 491 -15.32 -11.17 29.32
C LYS A 491 -15.78 -10.31 28.13
N CYS A 492 -14.85 -9.86 27.29
CA CYS A 492 -15.20 -9.12 26.07
C CYS A 492 -16.01 -9.98 25.10
N LEU A 493 -15.62 -11.24 24.88
CA LEU A 493 -16.37 -12.16 24.01
C LEU A 493 -17.78 -12.45 24.58
N GLU A 494 -17.90 -12.61 25.90
CA GLU A 494 -19.19 -12.79 26.58
C GLU A 494 -20.09 -11.56 26.40
N ASN A 495 -19.56 -10.35 26.62
CA ASN A 495 -20.31 -9.10 26.46
C ASN A 495 -20.89 -8.97 25.05
N LEU A 496 -20.08 -9.24 24.01
CA LEU A 496 -20.52 -9.19 22.62
C LEU A 496 -21.53 -10.30 22.32
N GLY A 497 -21.29 -11.51 22.82
CA GLY A 497 -22.18 -12.64 22.60
C GLY A 497 -23.57 -12.45 23.22
N ASN A 498 -23.64 -11.84 24.40
CA ASN A 498 -24.88 -11.50 25.09
C ASN A 498 -25.73 -10.50 24.29
N LEU A 499 -25.11 -9.51 23.64
CA LEU A 499 -25.82 -8.52 22.81
C LEU A 499 -26.45 -9.15 21.56
N ARG A 500 -25.85 -10.22 21.02
CA ARG A 500 -26.34 -10.91 19.81
C ARG A 500 -27.17 -12.15 20.10
N GLY A 501 -27.11 -12.66 21.33
CA GLY A 501 -27.77 -13.90 21.76
C GLY A 501 -27.06 -15.15 21.24
N SER A 502 -25.78 -15.04 20.89
CA SER A 502 -24.96 -16.13 20.37
C SER A 502 -23.49 -15.85 20.69
N PRO A 503 -22.69 -16.84 21.11
CA PRO A 503 -21.25 -16.67 21.26
C PRO A 503 -20.59 -16.15 19.98
N VAL A 504 -19.54 -15.34 20.15
CA VAL A 504 -18.75 -14.77 19.05
C VAL A 504 -17.88 -15.85 18.41
N ALA A 505 -17.93 -15.98 17.08
CA ALA A 505 -17.02 -16.85 16.34
C ALA A 505 -15.57 -16.37 16.46
N VAL A 506 -14.63 -17.32 16.56
CA VAL A 506 -13.20 -17.05 16.71
C VAL A 506 -12.42 -17.73 15.60
N ARG A 507 -11.45 -17.03 15.01
CA ARG A 507 -10.42 -17.64 14.17
C ARG A 507 -9.12 -17.66 14.96
N ILE A 508 -8.41 -18.78 14.95
CA ILE A 508 -7.06 -18.88 15.52
C ILE A 508 -6.12 -19.16 14.35
N GLY A 509 -5.29 -18.20 14.00
CA GLY A 509 -4.46 -18.25 12.79
C GLY A 509 -3.48 -17.09 12.72
N GLY A 510 -3.11 -16.64 11.54
CA GLY A 510 -2.15 -15.54 11.35
C GLY A 510 -0.78 -16.05 10.92
N THR A 511 0.19 -15.14 10.83
CA THR A 511 1.48 -15.43 10.18
C THR A 511 2.24 -16.57 10.88
N THR A 512 2.11 -16.72 12.20
CA THR A 512 2.87 -17.75 12.91
C THR A 512 2.33 -19.15 12.72
N GLN A 513 1.09 -19.33 12.24
CA GLN A 513 0.56 -20.67 11.92
C GLN A 513 1.42 -21.36 10.85
N ASP A 514 1.95 -20.59 9.89
CA ASP A 514 2.78 -21.08 8.79
C ASP A 514 4.23 -21.35 9.19
N ARG A 515 4.56 -21.05 10.45
CA ARG A 515 5.85 -21.34 11.09
C ARG A 515 5.73 -22.46 12.12
N ALA A 516 4.51 -22.95 12.36
CA ALA A 516 4.21 -23.89 13.42
C ALA A 516 4.34 -25.34 12.94
N THR A 517 4.96 -26.19 13.75
CA THR A 517 5.01 -27.65 13.54
C THR A 517 4.26 -28.37 14.66
N TYR A 518 3.39 -29.31 14.31
CA TYR A 518 2.65 -30.07 15.31
C TYR A 518 3.50 -31.19 15.91
N ASP A 519 3.47 -31.33 17.24
CA ASP A 519 4.08 -32.45 17.97
C ASP A 519 3.06 -33.07 18.93
N ALA A 520 2.68 -34.31 18.64
CA ALA A 520 1.70 -35.05 19.44
C ALA A 520 2.18 -35.37 20.87
N SER A 521 3.49 -35.32 21.13
CA SER A 521 4.10 -35.58 22.43
C SER A 521 4.29 -34.31 23.28
N LEU A 522 4.18 -33.13 22.67
CA LEU A 522 4.36 -31.85 23.36
C LEU A 522 3.23 -31.64 24.37
N GLN A 523 3.61 -31.49 25.64
CA GLN A 523 2.65 -31.27 26.74
C GLN A 523 2.14 -29.81 26.78
N GLN A 524 2.99 -28.87 26.38
CA GLN A 524 2.67 -27.44 26.32
C GLN A 524 1.80 -27.13 25.10
N ALA A 525 0.96 -26.09 25.19
CA ALA A 525 0.12 -25.70 24.06
C ALA A 525 0.99 -25.20 22.88
N VAL A 526 1.99 -24.37 23.20
CA VAL A 526 3.00 -23.88 22.25
C VAL A 526 4.37 -23.86 22.93
N SER A 527 5.43 -24.03 22.13
CA SER A 527 6.83 -23.93 22.55
C SER A 527 7.62 -23.19 21.49
N TYR A 528 8.30 -22.11 21.89
CA TYR A 528 9.10 -21.26 21.00
C TYR A 528 10.14 -20.48 21.80
N THR A 529 11.06 -19.81 21.10
CA THR A 529 12.06 -18.91 21.69
C THR A 529 12.13 -17.64 20.85
N VAL A 530 12.12 -16.49 21.52
CA VAL A 530 12.23 -15.15 20.92
C VAL A 530 13.21 -14.30 21.72
N ALA A 531 13.89 -13.36 21.06
CA ALA A 531 14.79 -12.43 21.73
C ALA A 531 14.03 -11.41 22.59
N ASN A 532 12.87 -10.97 22.10
CA ASN A 532 11.95 -10.08 22.82
C ASN A 532 10.57 -10.75 22.94
N PRO A 533 9.93 -10.77 24.12
CA PRO A 533 8.56 -11.28 24.28
C PRO A 533 7.50 -10.61 23.39
N ALA A 534 7.81 -9.42 22.85
CA ALA A 534 6.95 -8.70 21.91
C ALA A 534 7.07 -9.20 20.45
N ASP A 535 8.08 -10.01 20.14
CA ASP A 535 8.32 -10.53 18.79
C ASP A 535 7.46 -11.77 18.51
N ALA A 536 6.99 -11.89 17.27
CA ALA A 536 6.41 -13.14 16.78
C ALA A 536 7.53 -14.15 16.44
N PRO A 537 7.44 -15.42 16.91
CA PRO A 537 8.46 -16.41 16.63
C PRO A 537 8.60 -16.69 15.13
N THR A 538 9.84 -16.95 14.68
CA THR A 538 10.14 -17.38 13.31
C THR A 538 9.94 -18.89 13.11
N SER A 539 9.85 -19.65 14.19
CA SER A 539 9.49 -21.07 14.24
C SER A 539 8.92 -21.41 15.62
N LEU A 540 7.95 -22.33 15.67
CA LEU A 540 7.36 -22.83 16.91
C LEU A 540 6.85 -24.25 16.77
N THR A 541 6.71 -24.93 17.90
CA THR A 541 6.05 -26.24 18.00
C THR A 541 4.78 -26.10 18.82
N TYR A 542 3.73 -26.84 18.49
CA TYR A 542 2.47 -26.84 19.24
C TYR A 542 1.94 -28.26 19.43
N GLY A 543 1.21 -28.46 20.53
CA GLY A 543 0.79 -29.79 20.99
C GLY A 543 -0.73 -29.92 21.17
N PRO A 544 -1.22 -31.11 21.57
CA PRO A 544 -2.66 -31.38 21.77
C PRO A 544 -3.37 -30.38 22.69
N SER A 545 -2.69 -29.85 23.72
CA SER A 545 -3.29 -28.91 24.67
C SER A 545 -3.68 -27.57 24.01
N PHE A 546 -3.11 -27.21 22.86
CA PHE A 546 -3.55 -26.07 22.06
C PHE A 546 -5.02 -26.21 21.65
N PHE A 547 -5.39 -27.38 21.11
CA PHE A 547 -6.76 -27.67 20.70
C PHE A 547 -7.70 -27.80 21.90
N SER A 548 -7.22 -28.36 23.03
CA SER A 548 -8.00 -28.38 24.28
C SER A 548 -8.33 -26.97 24.78
N LEU A 549 -7.41 -26.01 24.63
CA LEU A 549 -7.66 -24.61 24.95
C LEU A 549 -8.68 -23.99 23.98
N ALA A 550 -8.54 -24.24 22.67
CA ALA A 550 -9.48 -23.76 21.66
C ALA A 550 -10.90 -24.34 21.84
N ALA A 551 -11.02 -25.59 22.29
CA ALA A 551 -12.29 -26.24 22.60
C ALA A 551 -13.07 -25.56 23.74
N ASN A 552 -12.40 -24.79 24.61
CA ASN A 552 -13.04 -24.06 25.70
C ASN A 552 -13.72 -22.75 25.25
N LEU A 553 -13.41 -22.27 24.05
CA LEU A 553 -14.09 -21.11 23.46
C LEU A 553 -15.57 -21.45 23.20
N LYS A 554 -16.46 -20.50 23.50
CA LYS A 554 -17.91 -20.74 23.42
C LYS A 554 -18.49 -20.66 22.02
N GLY A 555 -17.84 -19.93 21.11
CA GLY A 555 -18.27 -19.80 19.72
C GLY A 555 -17.65 -20.82 18.80
N GLU A 556 -18.13 -20.79 17.56
CA GLU A 556 -17.54 -21.52 16.44
C GLU A 556 -16.08 -21.11 16.23
N VAL A 557 -15.18 -22.09 16.08
CA VAL A 557 -13.75 -21.85 15.93
C VAL A 557 -13.25 -22.29 14.56
N THR A 558 -12.62 -21.39 13.81
CA THR A 558 -11.80 -21.74 12.65
C THR A 558 -10.34 -21.85 13.07
N ILE A 559 -9.68 -22.97 12.78
CA ILE A 559 -8.26 -23.20 13.10
C ILE A 559 -7.41 -23.12 11.84
N GLY A 560 -6.36 -22.32 11.89
CA GLY A 560 -5.31 -22.31 10.89
C GLY A 560 -4.23 -23.35 11.16
N LEU A 561 -3.84 -24.05 10.10
CA LEU A 561 -2.77 -25.05 10.13
C LEU A 561 -1.76 -24.76 9.02
N ASN A 562 -0.52 -25.21 9.25
CA ASN A 562 0.59 -24.93 8.37
C ASN A 562 0.45 -25.61 7.01
N ARG A 563 0.45 -24.81 5.94
CA ARG A 563 0.62 -25.31 4.56
C ARG A 563 1.98 -24.93 3.99
N GLN A 564 2.57 -23.82 4.43
CA GLN A 564 3.82 -23.27 3.89
C GLN A 564 5.01 -24.23 3.96
N LEU A 565 5.12 -25.04 5.04
CA LEU A 565 6.19 -26.02 5.21
C LEU A 565 6.05 -27.28 4.34
N ASN A 566 4.95 -27.39 3.59
CA ASN A 566 4.68 -28.50 2.67
C ASN A 566 4.72 -29.90 3.34
N ASN A 567 4.29 -30.01 4.59
CA ASN A 567 4.29 -31.26 5.35
C ASN A 567 2.87 -31.77 5.59
N GLN A 568 2.26 -32.39 4.57
CA GLN A 568 0.87 -32.88 4.64
C GLN A 568 0.63 -33.85 5.80
N ALA A 569 1.59 -34.73 6.11
CA ALA A 569 1.44 -35.71 7.19
C ALA A 569 1.34 -35.04 8.56
N ASN A 570 2.16 -34.01 8.81
CA ASN A 570 2.11 -33.24 10.06
C ASN A 570 0.79 -32.46 10.18
N THR A 571 0.39 -31.78 9.11
CA THR A 571 -0.85 -31.01 9.06
C THR A 571 -2.08 -31.91 9.23
N LEU A 572 -2.10 -33.09 8.61
CA LEU A 572 -3.16 -34.07 8.79
C LEU A 572 -3.26 -34.54 10.26
N ALA A 573 -2.14 -34.87 10.88
CA ALA A 573 -2.12 -35.28 12.29
C ALA A 573 -2.67 -34.18 13.22
N ALA A 574 -2.32 -32.92 12.95
CA ALA A 574 -2.84 -31.78 13.68
C ALA A 574 -4.36 -31.59 13.45
N ALA A 575 -4.81 -31.68 12.19
CA ALA A 575 -6.21 -31.54 11.81
C ALA A 575 -7.11 -32.62 12.45
N GLN A 576 -6.69 -33.88 12.39
CA GLN A 576 -7.39 -34.98 13.06
C GLN A 576 -7.46 -34.77 14.57
N ARG A 577 -6.39 -34.23 15.17
CA ARG A 577 -6.41 -33.92 16.60
C ARG A 577 -7.37 -32.78 16.93
N ALA A 578 -7.46 -31.77 16.08
CA ALA A 578 -8.44 -30.69 16.22
C ALA A 578 -9.88 -31.26 16.17
N GLU A 579 -10.22 -32.07 15.17
CA GLU A 579 -11.55 -32.70 15.06
C GLU A 579 -11.91 -33.57 16.28
N GLN A 580 -10.93 -34.28 16.84
CA GLN A 580 -11.14 -35.10 18.04
C GLN A 580 -11.42 -34.29 19.30
N LEU A 581 -10.75 -33.13 19.46
CA LEU A 581 -10.75 -32.38 20.72
C LEU A 581 -11.72 -31.20 20.72
N MET A 582 -12.08 -30.66 19.56
CA MET A 582 -12.81 -29.40 19.43
C MET A 582 -14.24 -29.64 18.93
N PRO A 583 -15.22 -29.80 19.83
CA PRO A 583 -16.63 -29.91 19.42
C PRO A 583 -17.19 -28.62 18.79
N ASN A 584 -16.49 -27.50 18.97
CA ASN A 584 -16.79 -26.19 18.42
C ASN A 584 -16.04 -25.88 17.10
N LEU A 585 -15.29 -26.84 16.54
CA LEU A 585 -14.54 -26.65 15.30
C LEU A 585 -15.51 -26.40 14.13
N PHE A 586 -15.41 -25.22 13.55
CA PHE A 586 -16.20 -24.81 12.39
C PHE A 586 -15.49 -25.17 11.10
N ALA A 587 -14.25 -24.74 10.91
CA ALA A 587 -13.47 -24.99 9.70
C ALA A 587 -11.97 -25.08 9.99
N ILE A 588 -11.23 -25.65 9.04
CA ILE A 588 -9.77 -25.68 9.02
C ILE A 588 -9.29 -24.87 7.83
N GLU A 589 -8.44 -23.88 8.06
CA GLU A 589 -7.74 -23.17 6.99
C GLU A 589 -6.30 -23.66 6.87
N LEU A 590 -5.79 -23.78 5.65
CA LEU A 590 -4.47 -24.33 5.36
C LEU A 590 -3.61 -23.22 4.74
N GLY A 591 -2.75 -22.62 5.55
CA GLY A 591 -1.99 -21.44 5.14
C GLY A 591 -2.64 -20.11 5.53
N ASN A 592 -1.82 -19.08 5.71
CA ASN A 592 -2.24 -17.71 5.95
C ASN A 592 -1.57 -16.79 4.92
N GLU A 593 -2.38 -16.10 4.11
CA GLU A 593 -1.88 -15.16 3.09
C GLU A 593 -0.81 -15.79 2.19
N PRO A 594 -1.09 -16.94 1.54
CA PRO A 594 -0.14 -17.59 0.64
C PRO A 594 0.31 -16.66 -0.50
N ASP A 595 -0.42 -15.60 -0.79
CA ASP A 595 -0.01 -14.53 -1.70
C ASP A 595 1.24 -13.76 -1.26
N LEU A 596 1.63 -13.90 0.02
CA LEU A 596 2.87 -13.35 0.58
C LEU A 596 4.00 -14.38 0.70
N TYR A 597 3.78 -15.63 0.31
CA TYR A 597 4.83 -16.66 0.34
C TYR A 597 5.93 -16.35 -0.66
N SER A 598 7.19 -16.48 -0.22
CA SER A 598 8.34 -16.38 -1.11
C SER A 598 8.42 -17.60 -2.04
N ALA A 599 9.06 -17.44 -3.19
CA ALA A 599 9.43 -18.53 -4.09
C ALA A 599 10.27 -19.63 -3.41
N SER A 600 10.96 -19.29 -2.32
CA SER A 600 11.75 -20.21 -1.50
C SER A 600 10.95 -20.95 -0.42
N SER A 601 9.66 -20.63 -0.25
CA SER A 601 8.79 -21.36 0.68
C SER A 601 8.72 -22.83 0.26
N PRO A 602 8.78 -23.80 1.21
CA PRO A 602 8.77 -25.22 0.86
C PRO A 602 7.57 -25.66 0.00
N ILE A 603 6.42 -25.02 0.17
CA ILE A 603 5.21 -25.28 -0.65
C ILE A 603 5.31 -24.72 -2.08
N ALA A 604 6.08 -23.64 -2.26
CA ALA A 604 6.18 -22.95 -3.53
C ALA A 604 7.04 -23.69 -4.54
N GLY A 605 8.14 -24.30 -4.08
CA GLY A 605 9.03 -25.11 -4.92
C GLY A 605 9.60 -24.38 -6.13
N GLY A 606 9.68 -23.04 -6.11
CA GLY A 606 10.04 -22.20 -7.25
C GLY A 606 8.97 -21.14 -7.54
N THR A 607 8.31 -21.22 -8.70
CA THR A 607 7.32 -20.21 -9.13
C THR A 607 6.04 -20.28 -8.29
N TRP A 608 5.69 -19.16 -7.64
CA TRP A 608 4.48 -19.05 -6.83
C TRP A 608 3.61 -17.87 -7.29
N ASN A 609 2.35 -18.15 -7.61
CA ASN A 609 1.34 -17.20 -8.04
C ASN A 609 -0.05 -17.79 -7.76
N ALA A 610 -1.12 -17.02 -8.02
CA ALA A 610 -2.49 -17.43 -7.71
C ALA A 610 -2.90 -18.78 -8.35
N ASN A 611 -2.45 -19.08 -9.57
CA ASN A 611 -2.78 -20.35 -10.23
C ASN A 611 -2.01 -21.54 -9.64
N ALA A 612 -0.72 -21.33 -9.33
CA ALA A 612 0.09 -22.34 -8.66
C ALA A 612 -0.46 -22.65 -7.26
N ASP A 613 -0.88 -21.63 -6.52
CA ASP A 613 -1.51 -21.80 -5.22
C ASP A 613 -2.88 -22.47 -5.32
N ALA A 614 -3.76 -22.05 -6.24
CA ALA A 614 -5.05 -22.69 -6.44
C ALA A 614 -4.92 -24.20 -6.78
N ALA A 615 -3.91 -24.57 -7.57
CA ALA A 615 -3.59 -25.98 -7.84
C ALA A 615 -3.09 -26.71 -6.58
N SER A 616 -2.23 -26.06 -5.78
CA SER A 616 -1.73 -26.57 -4.50
C SER A 616 -2.87 -26.78 -3.50
N GLU A 617 -3.72 -25.78 -3.30
CA GLU A 617 -4.86 -25.83 -2.39
C GLU A 617 -5.87 -26.92 -2.79
N ARG A 618 -6.20 -27.01 -4.09
CA ARG A 618 -7.01 -28.11 -4.64
C ARG A 618 -6.40 -29.48 -4.31
N SER A 619 -5.09 -29.63 -4.48
CA SER A 619 -4.39 -30.89 -4.19
C SER A 619 -4.42 -31.23 -2.71
N TRP A 620 -4.19 -30.24 -1.82
CA TRP A 620 -4.22 -30.44 -0.37
C TRP A 620 -5.62 -30.83 0.10
N PHE A 621 -6.67 -30.11 -0.32
CA PHE A 621 -8.04 -30.45 0.04
C PHE A 621 -8.43 -31.84 -0.46
N THR A 622 -8.03 -32.21 -1.68
CA THR A 622 -8.32 -33.55 -2.23
C THR A 622 -7.59 -34.65 -1.45
N SER A 623 -6.34 -34.41 -1.04
CA SER A 623 -5.51 -35.38 -0.30
C SER A 623 -6.01 -35.60 1.14
N LEU A 624 -6.43 -34.52 1.81
CA LEU A 624 -6.79 -34.52 3.23
C LEU A 624 -8.28 -34.84 3.49
N ALA A 625 -9.17 -34.51 2.54
CA ALA A 625 -10.61 -34.71 2.67
C ALA A 625 -11.07 -36.16 2.99
N PRO A 626 -10.43 -37.24 2.50
CA PRO A 626 -10.83 -38.60 2.89
C PRO A 626 -10.76 -38.84 4.41
N SER A 627 -9.92 -38.09 5.13
CA SER A 627 -9.80 -38.19 6.58
C SER A 627 -10.64 -37.14 7.34
N LEU A 628 -10.87 -35.96 6.75
CA LEU A 628 -11.43 -34.78 7.44
C LEU A 628 -12.82 -34.36 6.92
N GLY A 629 -13.26 -34.90 5.78
CA GLY A 629 -14.51 -34.53 5.12
C GLY A 629 -14.56 -33.07 4.62
N ASN A 630 -15.76 -32.49 4.68
CA ASN A 630 -16.05 -31.12 4.22
C ASN A 630 -15.88 -30.11 5.36
N ILE A 631 -14.62 -29.71 5.60
CA ILE A 631 -14.27 -28.82 6.72
C ILE A 631 -13.37 -27.65 6.32
N PHE A 632 -12.88 -27.59 5.08
CA PHE A 632 -11.85 -26.61 4.73
C PHE A 632 -12.41 -25.21 4.54
N GLN A 633 -11.66 -24.22 5.00
CA GLN A 633 -11.84 -22.83 4.60
C GLN A 633 -10.84 -22.49 3.50
N GLY A 634 -11.35 -22.14 2.32
CA GLY A 634 -10.54 -21.86 1.14
C GLY A 634 -10.02 -20.42 1.05
N GLY A 635 -8.90 -20.25 0.35
CA GLY A 635 -8.24 -18.98 0.11
C GLY A 635 -7.36 -18.54 1.28
N VAL A 636 -7.87 -17.62 2.10
CA VAL A 636 -7.09 -16.87 3.11
C VAL A 636 -6.13 -15.88 2.45
N TYR A 637 -6.61 -15.17 1.42
CA TYR A 637 -5.81 -14.26 0.60
C TYR A 637 -5.91 -12.82 1.06
N LEU A 638 -4.79 -12.10 1.04
CA LEU A 638 -4.78 -10.64 1.26
C LEU A 638 -5.01 -9.87 -0.05
N SER A 639 -4.40 -10.32 -1.15
CA SER A 639 -4.41 -9.59 -2.43
C SER A 639 -4.96 -10.37 -3.63
N TRP A 640 -4.93 -11.71 -3.59
CA TRP A 640 -5.46 -12.54 -4.67
C TRP A 640 -6.98 -12.68 -4.62
N SER A 641 -7.56 -12.98 -5.78
CA SER A 641 -9.01 -13.09 -5.98
C SER A 641 -9.56 -14.42 -5.47
N ILE A 642 -10.59 -14.37 -4.63
CA ILE A 642 -11.31 -15.57 -4.17
C ILE A 642 -12.20 -16.13 -5.27
N SER A 643 -12.85 -15.28 -6.07
CA SER A 643 -13.61 -15.71 -7.25
C SER A 643 -12.75 -16.47 -8.26
N GLY A 644 -11.48 -16.06 -8.45
CA GLY A 644 -10.49 -16.79 -9.24
C GLY A 644 -10.12 -18.17 -8.68
N LEU A 645 -10.13 -18.34 -7.36
CA LEU A 645 -9.94 -19.66 -6.72
C LEU A 645 -11.19 -20.54 -6.87
N VAL A 646 -12.39 -19.97 -6.66
CA VAL A 646 -13.67 -20.68 -6.77
C VAL A 646 -13.80 -21.37 -8.13
N SER A 647 -13.44 -20.68 -9.23
CA SER A 647 -13.49 -21.26 -10.58
C SER A 647 -12.48 -22.37 -10.81
N GLN A 648 -11.41 -22.42 -10.02
CA GLN A 648 -10.33 -23.39 -10.15
C GLN A 648 -10.51 -24.62 -9.26
N LEU A 649 -11.22 -24.59 -8.13
CA LEU A 649 -11.22 -25.73 -7.22
C LEU A 649 -11.81 -27.03 -7.79
N GLY A 650 -12.67 -26.97 -8.81
CA GLY A 650 -13.27 -28.15 -9.44
C GLY A 650 -13.94 -29.05 -8.40
N ASN A 651 -13.66 -30.37 -8.43
CA ASN A 651 -14.25 -31.33 -7.50
C ASN A 651 -13.88 -31.08 -6.03
N ALA A 652 -12.75 -30.41 -5.74
CA ALA A 652 -12.35 -30.10 -4.36
C ALA A 652 -13.32 -29.14 -3.67
N MET A 653 -14.18 -28.42 -4.42
CA MET A 653 -15.23 -27.55 -3.90
C MET A 653 -16.20 -28.29 -2.95
N ALA A 654 -16.38 -29.61 -3.11
CA ALA A 654 -17.20 -30.43 -2.23
C ALA A 654 -16.64 -30.51 -0.80
N ASN A 655 -15.33 -30.28 -0.63
CA ASN A 655 -14.62 -30.36 0.65
C ASN A 655 -14.48 -28.99 1.35
N VAL A 656 -14.90 -27.91 0.68
CA VAL A 656 -14.81 -26.54 1.18
C VAL A 656 -16.11 -26.14 1.86
N LYS A 657 -16.02 -25.66 3.09
CA LYS A 657 -17.15 -25.20 3.91
C LYS A 657 -17.37 -23.69 3.83
N SER A 658 -16.29 -22.91 3.75
CA SER A 658 -16.33 -21.45 3.63
C SER A 658 -15.12 -20.94 2.84
N PHE A 659 -15.14 -19.67 2.45
CA PHE A 659 -13.99 -18.95 1.90
C PHE A 659 -13.64 -17.75 2.76
N SER A 660 -12.36 -17.40 2.79
CA SER A 660 -11.85 -16.27 3.55
C SER A 660 -10.97 -15.36 2.69
N GLY A 661 -11.26 -14.07 2.71
CA GLY A 661 -10.33 -13.02 2.31
C GLY A 661 -9.78 -12.27 3.53
N HIS A 662 -8.65 -11.59 3.38
CA HIS A 662 -8.09 -10.68 4.36
C HIS A 662 -8.15 -9.26 3.81
N SER A 663 -8.32 -8.26 4.69
CA SER A 663 -8.46 -6.89 4.21
C SER A 663 -8.06 -5.85 5.25
N TYR A 664 -7.21 -4.92 4.84
CA TYR A 664 -6.75 -3.79 5.63
C TYR A 664 -6.84 -2.52 4.79
N PRO A 665 -7.64 -1.51 5.16
CA PRO A 665 -7.79 -0.29 4.36
C PRO A 665 -6.52 0.53 4.22
N GLN A 666 -5.63 0.48 5.20
CA GLN A 666 -4.37 1.22 5.20
C GLN A 666 -3.20 0.34 5.65
N SER A 667 -1.98 0.84 5.48
CA SER A 667 -0.75 0.15 5.89
C SER A 667 0.17 1.12 6.61
N ALA A 668 0.77 0.66 7.70
CA ALA A 668 1.88 1.36 8.36
C ALA A 668 3.24 0.66 8.12
N CYS A 669 3.27 -0.34 7.23
CA CYS A 669 4.48 -1.10 6.94
C CYS A 669 5.44 -0.28 6.05
N GLY A 670 6.76 -0.46 6.24
CA GLY A 670 7.77 0.03 5.31
C GLY A 670 7.77 1.56 5.09
N GLY A 671 7.36 2.34 6.09
CA GLY A 671 7.28 3.80 6.01
C GLY A 671 6.00 4.35 5.37
N ALA A 672 5.01 3.49 5.07
CA ALA A 672 3.69 3.94 4.65
C ALA A 672 3.00 4.76 5.76
N SER A 673 2.29 5.83 5.37
CA SER A 673 1.56 6.69 6.30
C SER A 673 0.08 6.28 6.38
N THR A 674 -0.48 6.47 7.57
CA THR A 674 -1.91 6.25 7.85
C THR A 674 -2.62 7.57 8.12
N ASN A 675 -3.90 7.67 7.78
CA ASN A 675 -4.73 8.86 7.98
C ASN A 675 -6.10 8.47 8.59
N LEU A 676 -6.37 8.98 9.79
CA LEU A 676 -7.59 8.66 10.54
C LEU A 676 -8.85 9.27 9.92
N GLN A 677 -8.75 10.50 9.39
CA GLN A 677 -9.88 11.20 8.76
C GLN A 677 -10.34 10.45 7.51
N SER A 678 -9.41 10.02 6.65
CA SER A 678 -9.76 9.23 5.46
C SER A 678 -10.21 7.81 5.81
N LEU A 679 -9.73 7.23 6.91
CA LEU A 679 -10.21 5.93 7.38
C LEU A 679 -11.71 5.99 7.70
N MET A 680 -12.13 7.01 8.45
CA MET A 680 -13.49 7.09 8.95
C MET A 680 -14.50 7.63 7.92
N GLY A 681 -14.04 8.29 6.85
CA GLY A 681 -14.91 8.89 5.85
C GLY A 681 -15.90 7.90 5.24
N HIS A 682 -17.21 8.13 5.46
CA HIS A 682 -18.27 7.20 5.07
C HIS A 682 -18.23 6.85 3.57
N ALA A 683 -18.17 7.86 2.69
CA ALA A 683 -18.05 7.63 1.25
C ALA A 683 -16.81 6.81 0.86
N GLY A 684 -15.70 6.98 1.59
CA GLY A 684 -14.49 6.19 1.41
C GLY A 684 -14.70 4.73 1.79
N ILE A 685 -15.41 4.47 2.89
CA ILE A 685 -15.75 3.12 3.37
C ILE A 685 -16.68 2.41 2.38
N VAL A 686 -17.72 3.10 1.90
CA VAL A 686 -18.64 2.58 0.87
C VAL A 686 -17.86 2.19 -0.39
N SER A 687 -17.01 3.10 -0.89
CA SER A 687 -16.18 2.84 -2.07
C SER A 687 -15.24 1.66 -1.87
N TYR A 688 -14.56 1.60 -0.71
CA TYR A 688 -13.58 0.56 -0.40
C TYR A 688 -14.20 -0.83 -0.27
N THR A 689 -15.35 -0.95 0.39
CA THR A 689 -15.99 -2.23 0.70
C THR A 689 -16.71 -2.86 -0.51
N ARG A 690 -17.03 -2.08 -1.55
CA ARG A 690 -17.59 -2.60 -2.81
C ARG A 690 -16.76 -3.71 -3.44
N LYS A 691 -15.44 -3.70 -3.25
CA LYS A 691 -14.53 -4.73 -3.78
C LYS A 691 -14.87 -6.15 -3.29
N TYR A 692 -15.55 -6.29 -2.14
CA TYR A 692 -15.93 -7.59 -1.60
C TYR A 692 -17.07 -8.26 -2.39
N SER A 693 -17.91 -7.46 -3.04
CA SER A 693 -19.15 -7.95 -3.68
C SER A 693 -18.90 -9.00 -4.76
N THR A 694 -17.83 -8.85 -5.56
CA THR A 694 -17.47 -9.80 -6.61
C THR A 694 -17.14 -11.17 -6.03
N ASP A 695 -16.25 -11.22 -5.04
CA ASP A 695 -15.82 -12.47 -4.41
C ASP A 695 -16.95 -13.09 -3.59
N ALA A 696 -17.70 -12.28 -2.82
CA ALA A 696 -18.86 -12.74 -2.08
C ALA A 696 -19.92 -13.37 -3.00
N SER A 697 -20.22 -12.73 -4.13
CA SER A 697 -21.20 -13.23 -5.09
C SER A 697 -20.76 -14.57 -5.71
N ALA A 698 -19.49 -14.70 -6.09
CA ALA A 698 -18.96 -15.95 -6.63
C ALA A 698 -19.04 -17.10 -5.61
N VAL A 699 -18.71 -16.81 -4.34
CA VAL A 699 -18.76 -17.78 -3.23
C VAL A 699 -20.21 -18.19 -2.91
N HIS A 700 -21.14 -17.24 -2.85
CA HIS A 700 -22.56 -17.52 -2.61
C HIS A 700 -23.19 -18.30 -3.77
N ASN A 701 -22.83 -18.01 -5.02
CA ASN A 701 -23.27 -18.76 -6.19
C ASN A 701 -22.77 -20.22 -6.17
N ALA A 702 -21.63 -20.47 -5.51
CA ALA A 702 -21.14 -21.82 -5.24
C ALA A 702 -21.82 -22.49 -4.01
N GLY A 703 -22.79 -21.83 -3.38
CA GLY A 703 -23.50 -22.32 -2.20
C GLY A 703 -22.64 -22.36 -0.93
N LYS A 704 -21.60 -21.52 -0.86
CA LYS A 704 -20.66 -21.43 0.26
C LYS A 704 -20.76 -20.07 0.96
N ARG A 705 -20.13 -19.96 2.13
CA ARG A 705 -20.13 -18.74 2.95
C ARG A 705 -18.86 -17.93 2.74
N TYR A 706 -18.96 -16.61 2.66
CA TYR A 706 -17.81 -15.72 2.48
C TYR A 706 -17.52 -14.89 3.72
N PHE A 707 -16.28 -14.98 4.22
CA PHE A 707 -15.80 -14.28 5.40
C PHE A 707 -14.61 -13.38 5.08
N LEU A 708 -14.42 -12.35 5.91
CA LEU A 708 -13.11 -11.73 6.06
C LEU A 708 -12.43 -12.33 7.28
N GLY A 709 -11.57 -13.35 7.10
CA GLY A 709 -10.89 -14.05 8.18
C GLY A 709 -9.83 -13.23 8.90
N GLU A 710 -9.44 -12.09 8.35
CA GLU A 710 -8.58 -11.13 9.02
C GLU A 710 -8.81 -9.72 8.52
N THR A 711 -9.04 -8.78 9.42
CA THR A 711 -9.16 -7.36 9.10
C THR A 711 -8.81 -6.49 10.29
N ASN A 712 -8.38 -5.26 10.04
CA ASN A 712 -8.29 -4.15 10.99
C ASN A 712 -8.14 -2.83 10.21
N SER A 713 -8.06 -1.70 10.93
CA SER A 713 -7.88 -0.36 10.35
C SER A 713 -6.63 -0.25 9.47
N ALA A 714 -5.53 -0.90 9.86
CA ALA A 714 -4.29 -0.91 9.11
C ALA A 714 -3.33 -2.05 9.51
N THR A 715 -2.48 -2.48 8.57
CA THR A 715 -1.39 -3.45 8.84
C THR A 715 -0.25 -2.82 9.66
N CYS A 716 0.66 -3.65 10.18
CA CYS A 716 1.84 -3.23 10.96
C CYS A 716 1.51 -2.33 12.17
N GLY A 717 0.44 -2.62 12.89
CA GLY A 717 0.02 -1.86 14.08
C GLY A 717 -0.68 -0.54 13.75
N GLY A 718 -0.74 -0.15 12.48
CA GLY A 718 -1.59 0.92 11.98
C GLY A 718 -1.22 2.32 12.43
N GLY A 719 0.07 2.64 12.55
CA GLY A 719 0.57 4.02 12.47
C GLY A 719 0.00 5.02 13.48
N GLY A 720 -0.53 4.54 14.61
CA GLY A 720 -1.14 5.35 15.66
C GLY A 720 -2.64 5.66 15.47
N ILE A 721 -3.26 5.28 14.34
CA ILE A 721 -4.70 5.49 14.10
C ILE A 721 -5.57 4.39 14.73
N SER A 722 -5.06 3.18 14.82
CA SER A 722 -5.81 2.00 15.28
C SER A 722 -6.35 2.05 16.72
N PRO A 723 -5.67 2.62 17.73
CA PRO A 723 -6.17 2.64 19.11
C PRO A 723 -7.18 3.75 19.38
N THR A 724 -7.58 4.53 18.35
CA THR A 724 -8.36 5.76 18.52
C THR A 724 -9.87 5.53 18.47
N PHE A 725 -10.62 6.50 18.97
CA PHE A 725 -12.07 6.55 18.86
C PHE A 725 -12.56 6.63 17.41
N GLY A 726 -11.81 7.27 16.52
CA GLY A 726 -12.10 7.30 15.09
C GLY A 726 -12.07 5.90 14.47
N ALA A 727 -11.16 5.03 14.91
CA ALA A 727 -11.16 3.62 14.51
C ALA A 727 -12.38 2.87 15.07
N ALA A 728 -12.83 3.21 16.28
CA ALA A 728 -14.07 2.66 16.85
C ALA A 728 -15.31 3.02 16.01
N LEU A 729 -15.41 4.27 15.57
CA LEU A 729 -16.47 4.71 14.66
C LEU A 729 -16.38 4.05 13.29
N TRP A 730 -15.16 3.95 12.73
CA TRP A 730 -14.92 3.25 11.48
C TRP A 730 -15.39 1.79 11.52
N ILE A 731 -15.17 1.06 12.62
CA ILE A 731 -15.65 -0.33 12.76
C ILE A 731 -17.17 -0.43 12.58
N VAL A 732 -17.93 0.54 13.12
CA VAL A 732 -19.40 0.55 13.02
C VAL A 732 -19.83 0.56 11.55
N ASP A 733 -19.29 1.50 10.78
CA ASP A 733 -19.67 1.69 9.39
C ASP A 733 -19.09 0.60 8.47
N TYR A 734 -17.82 0.26 8.65
CA TYR A 734 -17.10 -0.75 7.86
C TYR A 734 -17.73 -2.14 7.93
N VAL A 735 -18.18 -2.56 9.12
CA VAL A 735 -18.81 -3.88 9.28
C VAL A 735 -20.20 -3.92 8.64
N LEU A 736 -20.99 -2.86 8.77
CA LEU A 736 -22.31 -2.77 8.11
C LEU A 736 -22.16 -2.76 6.59
N GLN A 737 -21.19 -2.00 6.06
CA GLN A 737 -20.86 -1.98 4.64
C GLN A 737 -20.31 -3.32 4.14
N GLY A 738 -19.50 -4.03 4.94
CA GLY A 738 -19.08 -5.39 4.65
C GLY A 738 -20.26 -6.34 4.47
N ALA A 739 -21.23 -6.30 5.39
CA ALA A 739 -22.45 -7.11 5.30
C ALA A 739 -23.30 -6.78 4.06
N LEU A 740 -23.45 -5.50 3.72
CA LEU A 740 -24.15 -5.05 2.51
C LEU A 740 -23.47 -5.53 1.22
N ASN A 741 -22.15 -5.75 1.26
CA ASN A 741 -21.38 -6.31 0.15
C ASN A 741 -21.21 -7.85 0.24
N GLY A 742 -22.04 -8.52 1.03
CA GLY A 742 -22.11 -9.98 1.08
C GLY A 742 -21.09 -10.67 1.99
N VAL A 743 -20.36 -9.93 2.83
CA VAL A 743 -19.50 -10.57 3.83
C VAL A 743 -20.33 -11.00 5.03
N GLU A 744 -20.33 -12.29 5.35
CA GLU A 744 -21.16 -12.82 6.44
C GLU A 744 -20.50 -12.66 7.81
N ARG A 745 -19.18 -12.69 7.90
CA ARG A 745 -18.40 -12.53 9.15
C ARG A 745 -17.09 -11.79 8.90
N LEU A 746 -16.77 -10.83 9.75
CA LEU A 746 -15.55 -10.04 9.72
C LEU A 746 -14.76 -10.30 11.01
N TYR A 747 -13.62 -10.96 10.89
CA TYR A 747 -12.76 -11.36 12.00
C TYR A 747 -11.68 -10.31 12.23
N PHE A 748 -11.81 -9.54 13.31
CA PHE A 748 -10.82 -8.53 13.67
C PHE A 748 -9.64 -9.14 14.41
N HIS A 749 -8.45 -8.93 13.87
CA HIS A 749 -7.25 -9.62 14.33
C HIS A 749 -6.73 -9.05 15.65
N GLN A 750 -6.42 -9.94 16.59
CA GLN A 750 -5.77 -9.67 17.87
C GLN A 750 -4.36 -10.28 17.81
N GLY A 751 -3.35 -9.41 17.75
CA GLY A 751 -1.95 -9.79 17.57
C GLY A 751 -1.23 -10.09 18.90
N THR A 752 0.03 -9.69 19.03
CA THR A 752 0.81 -9.92 20.25
C THR A 752 0.21 -9.17 21.45
N ILE A 753 -0.06 -9.89 22.54
CA ILE A 753 -0.54 -9.35 23.82
C ILE A 753 0.42 -8.26 24.31
N GLY A 754 -0.12 -7.14 24.80
CA GLY A 754 0.67 -5.98 25.22
C GLY A 754 1.20 -5.10 24.08
N ASN A 755 1.47 -5.67 22.89
CA ASN A 755 2.07 -4.99 21.74
C ASN A 755 1.17 -5.00 20.50
N CYS A 756 -0.10 -4.60 20.66
CA CYS A 756 -1.08 -4.62 19.58
C CYS A 756 -2.01 -3.40 19.62
N GLN A 757 -1.75 -2.39 18.79
CA GLN A 757 -2.48 -1.11 18.84
C GLN A 757 -3.92 -1.17 18.31
N TYR A 758 -4.24 -2.12 17.43
CA TYR A 758 -5.61 -2.36 16.95
C TYR A 758 -6.40 -3.33 17.84
N CYS A 759 -5.74 -3.98 18.81
CA CYS A 759 -6.40 -4.93 19.68
C CYS A 759 -7.48 -4.27 20.53
N TRP A 760 -8.58 -4.98 20.70
CA TRP A 760 -9.73 -4.50 21.45
C TRP A 760 -9.50 -4.61 22.96
N TRP A 761 -8.68 -5.57 23.39
CA TRP A 761 -8.26 -5.80 24.76
C TRP A 761 -6.84 -6.41 24.80
N GLY A 762 -6.37 -6.83 25.98
CA GLY A 762 -5.10 -7.56 26.11
C GLY A 762 -3.85 -6.69 26.15
N ARG A 763 -4.01 -5.37 26.30
CA ARG A 763 -2.91 -4.47 26.73
C ARG A 763 -3.00 -4.28 28.23
N PHE A 764 -3.40 -3.09 28.67
CA PHE A 764 -3.67 -2.76 30.09
C PHE A 764 -5.05 -2.13 30.30
N THR A 765 -5.81 -1.95 29.22
CA THR A 765 -7.16 -1.42 29.24
C THR A 765 -7.98 -2.01 28.08
N THR A 766 -9.29 -1.81 28.12
CA THR A 766 -10.19 -2.06 26.99
C THR A 766 -10.05 -0.90 25.99
N GLY A 767 -9.61 -1.19 24.76
CA GLY A 767 -9.30 -0.19 23.75
C GLY A 767 -10.53 0.52 23.19
N ALA A 768 -10.34 1.73 22.65
CA ALA A 768 -11.44 2.47 22.00
C ALA A 768 -12.16 1.65 20.90
N PRO A 769 -11.47 0.86 20.04
CA PRO A 769 -12.14 -0.02 19.08
C PRO A 769 -13.23 -0.92 19.67
N PHE A 770 -13.05 -1.44 20.89
CA PHE A 770 -14.05 -2.28 21.55
C PHE A 770 -15.38 -1.54 21.75
N TYR A 771 -15.37 -0.24 22.03
CA TYR A 771 -16.60 0.55 22.19
C TYR A 771 -17.41 0.60 20.89
N GLY A 772 -16.74 0.72 19.74
CA GLY A 772 -17.37 0.63 18.43
C GLY A 772 -18.02 -0.73 18.21
N THR A 773 -17.32 -1.80 18.57
CA THR A 773 -17.82 -3.18 18.44
C THR A 773 -19.04 -3.44 19.34
N TYR A 774 -19.01 -2.95 20.58
CA TYR A 774 -20.11 -3.09 21.53
C TYR A 774 -21.32 -2.28 21.07
N PHE A 775 -21.10 -1.04 20.61
CA PHE A 775 -22.16 -0.18 20.09
C PHE A 775 -22.81 -0.78 18.85
N LEU A 776 -22.04 -1.28 17.90
CA LEU A 776 -22.58 -1.97 16.72
C LEU A 776 -23.39 -3.22 17.12
N ASN A 777 -22.89 -4.05 18.03
CA ASN A 777 -23.65 -5.21 18.48
C ASN A 777 -24.92 -4.81 19.25
N THR A 778 -24.93 -3.65 19.92
CA THR A 778 -26.12 -3.03 20.51
C THR A 778 -27.10 -2.55 19.45
N PHE A 779 -26.64 -2.10 18.28
CA PHE A 779 -27.50 -1.78 17.13
C PHE A 779 -28.10 -3.04 16.48
N LEU A 780 -27.33 -4.11 16.38
CA LEU A 780 -27.80 -5.35 15.77
C LEU A 780 -28.72 -6.16 16.71
N GLY A 781 -28.47 -6.14 18.03
CA GLY A 781 -29.30 -6.77 19.08
C GLY A 781 -29.49 -8.28 18.95
N THR A 782 -30.42 -8.87 19.71
CA THR A 782 -30.74 -10.30 19.57
C THR A 782 -31.80 -10.57 18.49
N ASP A 783 -32.49 -9.52 18.06
CA ASP A 783 -33.66 -9.50 17.18
C ASP A 783 -33.33 -9.06 15.75
N GLY A 784 -32.23 -8.32 15.52
CA GLY A 784 -31.83 -7.87 14.19
C GLY A 784 -31.39 -9.01 13.28
N SER A 785 -31.97 -9.05 12.08
CA SER A 785 -31.86 -10.14 11.11
C SER A 785 -31.55 -9.68 9.69
N LYS A 786 -32.05 -8.52 9.26
CA LYS A 786 -31.80 -7.94 7.93
C LYS A 786 -31.38 -6.49 8.05
N LEU A 787 -30.46 -6.05 7.20
CA LEU A 787 -29.88 -4.71 7.21
C LEU A 787 -30.15 -3.99 5.89
N SER A 788 -30.41 -2.69 5.95
CA SER A 788 -30.41 -1.82 4.77
C SER A 788 -29.74 -0.50 5.07
N MET A 789 -29.06 0.02 4.05
CA MET A 789 -28.59 1.39 3.97
C MET A 789 -29.73 2.29 3.48
N LEU A 790 -29.83 3.49 4.03
CA LEU A 790 -30.90 4.46 3.74
C LEU A 790 -30.40 5.71 3.01
N ASP A 791 -29.10 5.95 3.00
CA ASP A 791 -28.47 7.03 2.24
C ASP A 791 -27.84 6.51 0.92
N ASP A 792 -27.23 7.40 0.14
CA ASP A 792 -26.65 7.09 -1.17
C ASP A 792 -25.15 6.71 -1.13
N GLY A 793 -24.53 6.76 0.07
CA GLY A 793 -23.14 6.43 0.31
C GLY A 793 -22.13 7.46 -0.19
N SER A 794 -22.57 8.66 -0.60
CA SER A 794 -21.70 9.71 -1.15
C SER A 794 -21.27 10.77 -0.14
N GLY A 795 -22.04 10.91 0.96
CA GLY A 795 -21.84 11.96 1.97
C GLY A 795 -21.02 11.52 3.18
N ALA A 796 -20.93 12.42 4.16
CA ALA A 796 -20.30 12.16 5.45
C ALA A 796 -21.23 11.47 6.46
N ILE A 797 -22.54 11.47 6.21
CA ILE A 797 -23.54 10.92 7.11
C ILE A 797 -24.05 9.59 6.57
N ALA A 798 -23.80 8.51 7.30
CA ALA A 798 -24.35 7.20 7.00
C ALA A 798 -25.66 7.00 7.78
N SER A 799 -26.65 6.38 7.14
CA SER A 799 -27.92 6.01 7.77
C SER A 799 -28.26 4.56 7.48
N TYR A 800 -28.51 3.78 8.52
CA TYR A 800 -28.86 2.37 8.43
C TYR A 800 -30.12 2.05 9.20
N VAL A 801 -30.81 1.00 8.76
CA VAL A 801 -31.94 0.38 9.46
C VAL A 801 -31.74 -1.12 9.57
N ILE A 802 -32.03 -1.65 10.75
CA ILE A 802 -32.06 -3.09 10.99
C ILE A 802 -33.50 -3.55 11.20
N TYR A 803 -33.83 -4.70 10.62
CA TYR A 803 -35.14 -5.33 10.67
C TYR A 803 -35.09 -6.65 11.44
N ASN A 804 -36.17 -6.95 12.16
CA ASN A 804 -36.35 -8.24 12.80
C ASN A 804 -36.78 -9.34 11.82
N SER A 805 -36.90 -10.58 12.31
CA SER A 805 -37.26 -11.75 11.48
C SER A 805 -38.65 -11.64 10.82
N SER A 806 -39.56 -10.83 11.38
CA SER A 806 -40.84 -10.50 10.75
C SER A 806 -40.75 -9.43 9.66
N GLY A 807 -39.54 -8.94 9.38
CA GLY A 807 -39.27 -7.89 8.41
C GLY A 807 -39.58 -6.48 8.89
N ARG A 808 -39.92 -6.26 10.17
CA ARG A 808 -40.26 -4.93 10.70
C ARG A 808 -39.00 -4.18 11.14
N PRO A 809 -38.86 -2.87 10.86
CA PRO A 809 -37.72 -2.09 11.32
C PRO A 809 -37.74 -1.99 12.85
N VAL A 810 -36.58 -2.14 13.49
CA VAL A 810 -36.48 -2.12 14.97
C VAL A 810 -35.51 -1.07 15.49
N ARG A 811 -34.47 -0.71 14.73
CA ARG A 811 -33.53 0.36 15.09
C ARG A 811 -33.00 1.07 13.85
N LEU A 812 -32.68 2.35 14.02
CA LEU A 812 -31.85 3.13 13.10
C LEU A 812 -30.45 3.32 13.68
N LEU A 813 -29.46 3.43 12.80
CA LEU A 813 -28.13 3.93 13.14
C LEU A 813 -27.79 5.10 12.24
N VAL A 814 -27.38 6.22 12.84
CA VAL A 814 -26.87 7.39 12.11
C VAL A 814 -25.43 7.62 12.55
N TYR A 815 -24.52 7.68 11.59
CA TYR A 815 -23.09 7.83 11.80
C TYR A 815 -22.60 9.10 11.09
N ASN A 816 -21.87 9.94 11.81
CA ASN A 816 -21.25 11.14 11.24
C ASN A 816 -19.72 10.98 11.16
N SER A 817 -19.22 10.84 9.94
CA SER A 817 -17.80 10.69 9.62
C SER A 817 -17.01 12.00 9.54
N ASP A 818 -17.66 13.15 9.75
CA ASP A 818 -16.94 14.43 9.86
C ASP A 818 -15.90 14.34 10.97
N TYR A 819 -14.69 14.82 10.66
CA TYR A 819 -13.55 14.67 11.54
C TYR A 819 -13.47 15.81 12.54
N TYR A 820 -13.59 15.49 13.83
CA TYR A 820 -13.39 16.45 14.90
C TYR A 820 -12.07 16.18 15.64
N THR A 821 -11.15 17.14 15.55
CA THR A 821 -9.81 17.10 16.16
C THR A 821 -9.80 17.33 17.67
N GLY A 822 -10.87 17.90 18.22
CA GLY A 822 -10.89 18.41 19.60
C GLY A 822 -10.59 19.90 19.71
N SER A 823 -10.32 20.58 18.59
CA SER A 823 -10.15 22.03 18.53
C SER A 823 -11.29 22.69 17.73
N GLY A 824 -11.66 23.91 18.12
CA GLY A 824 -12.76 24.64 17.50
C GLY A 824 -14.15 24.15 17.91
N THR A 825 -15.17 24.59 17.17
CA THR A 825 -16.56 24.18 17.41
C THR A 825 -16.84 22.84 16.74
N ARG A 826 -17.29 21.86 17.51
CA ARG A 826 -17.73 20.56 16.98
C ARG A 826 -19.05 20.74 16.20
N SER A 827 -19.01 20.52 14.88
CA SER A 827 -20.19 20.59 14.02
C SER A 827 -21.20 19.49 14.35
N SER A 828 -22.43 19.66 13.88
CA SER A 828 -23.51 18.68 13.98
C SER A 828 -24.34 18.65 12.71
N ALA A 829 -24.75 17.47 12.30
CA ALA A 829 -25.70 17.25 11.22
C ALA A 829 -27.05 16.78 11.80
N SER A 830 -28.15 17.10 11.12
CA SER A 830 -29.48 16.58 11.46
C SER A 830 -30.07 15.83 10.27
N VAL A 831 -30.51 14.60 10.50
CA VAL A 831 -31.17 13.76 9.49
C VAL A 831 -32.63 13.60 9.89
N SER A 832 -33.53 13.93 8.97
CA SER A 832 -34.97 13.75 9.19
C SER A 832 -35.43 12.45 8.57
N PHE A 833 -36.11 11.61 9.34
CA PHE A 833 -36.67 10.34 8.90
C PHE A 833 -38.19 10.37 8.88
N THR A 834 -38.78 9.70 7.89
CA THR A 834 -40.23 9.48 7.77
C THR A 834 -40.52 7.99 7.54
N GLY A 835 -41.79 7.57 7.62
CA GLY A 835 -42.16 6.16 7.40
C GLY A 835 -41.86 5.25 8.60
N GLY A 836 -41.53 3.98 8.36
CA GLY A 836 -41.10 3.03 9.40
C GLY A 836 -42.13 2.70 10.48
N GLY A 837 -43.40 3.07 10.29
CA GLY A 837 -44.45 2.92 11.31
C GLY A 837 -44.49 4.06 12.34
N LEU A 838 -43.84 5.20 12.07
CA LEU A 838 -43.92 6.39 12.93
C LEU A 838 -45.35 6.96 12.96
N SER A 839 -45.88 7.19 14.16
CA SER A 839 -47.19 7.83 14.37
C SER A 839 -47.14 9.34 14.07
N SER A 840 -48.28 10.03 14.11
CA SER A 840 -48.32 11.49 13.91
C SER A 840 -47.47 12.27 14.91
N SER A 841 -47.32 11.75 16.12
CA SER A 841 -46.39 12.24 17.14
C SER A 841 -46.01 11.10 18.09
N GLY A 842 -44.89 11.25 18.78
CA GLY A 842 -44.42 10.27 19.77
C GLY A 842 -43.05 10.62 20.32
N SER A 843 -42.45 9.66 21.02
CA SER A 843 -41.06 9.74 21.49
C SER A 843 -40.35 8.42 21.23
N LYS A 844 -39.07 8.49 20.85
CA LYS A 844 -38.15 7.36 20.67
C LYS A 844 -36.95 7.50 21.59
N THR A 845 -36.20 6.43 21.81
CA THR A 845 -35.00 6.47 22.64
C THR A 845 -33.73 6.46 21.80
N VAL A 846 -32.75 7.26 22.21
CA VAL A 846 -31.48 7.44 21.49
C VAL A 846 -30.31 7.02 22.40
N THR A 847 -29.39 6.23 21.84
CA THR A 847 -28.13 5.85 22.48
C THR A 847 -26.96 6.39 21.65
N ARG A 848 -26.05 7.15 22.27
CA ARG A 848 -24.90 7.75 21.58
C ARG A 848 -23.60 7.00 21.83
N LEU A 849 -22.76 6.88 20.82
CA LEU A 849 -21.34 6.56 20.93
C LEU A 849 -20.55 7.85 20.72
N THR A 850 -19.88 8.35 21.76
CA THR A 850 -19.20 9.64 21.72
C THR A 850 -17.90 9.65 22.53
N ALA A 851 -17.02 10.58 22.21
CA ALA A 851 -15.77 10.87 22.90
C ALA A 851 -15.42 12.36 22.74
N PRO A 852 -14.37 12.87 23.43
CA PRO A 852 -13.92 14.25 23.25
C PRO A 852 -13.57 14.60 21.80
N ASN A 853 -12.93 13.69 21.07
CA ASN A 853 -12.53 13.89 19.67
C ASN A 853 -12.22 12.54 18.97
N ALA A 854 -12.00 12.59 17.65
CA ALA A 854 -11.68 11.41 16.85
C ALA A 854 -10.39 10.70 17.29
N THR A 855 -9.38 11.44 17.74
CA THR A 855 -8.07 10.89 18.17
C THR A 855 -8.07 10.35 19.59
N SER A 856 -9.20 10.42 20.29
CA SER A 856 -9.34 10.00 21.69
C SER A 856 -8.91 8.54 21.90
N ARG A 857 -8.13 8.31 22.95
CA ARG A 857 -7.54 7.02 23.30
C ARG A 857 -7.85 6.68 24.75
N VAL A 858 -8.51 5.54 24.98
CA VAL A 858 -8.84 5.08 26.34
C VAL A 858 -7.57 4.82 27.16
N ASP A 859 -6.52 4.30 26.51
CA ASP A 859 -5.23 4.05 27.12
C ASP A 859 -4.44 5.33 27.47
N GLN A 860 -4.95 6.50 27.07
CA GLN A 860 -4.46 7.82 27.44
C GLN A 860 -5.47 8.60 28.30
N GLY A 861 -6.46 7.93 28.88
CA GLY A 861 -7.44 8.53 29.80
C GLY A 861 -8.61 9.25 29.13
N ALA A 862 -8.78 9.13 27.80
CA ALA A 862 -9.91 9.77 27.13
C ALA A 862 -11.24 9.08 27.48
N ALA A 863 -12.28 9.89 27.70
CA ALA A 863 -13.62 9.42 28.04
C ALA A 863 -14.42 9.00 26.80
N VAL A 864 -14.23 7.78 26.32
CA VAL A 864 -15.10 7.15 25.32
C VAL A 864 -16.32 6.56 26.04
N THR A 865 -17.54 6.86 25.61
CA THR A 865 -18.76 6.43 26.30
C THR A 865 -19.85 5.93 25.35
N ILE A 866 -20.70 5.04 25.87
CA ILE A 866 -21.93 4.59 25.22
C ILE A 866 -23.13 5.02 26.08
N GLY A 867 -24.09 5.73 25.48
CA GLY A 867 -25.25 6.28 26.18
C GLY A 867 -24.87 7.18 27.35
N SER A 868 -23.84 8.03 27.19
CA SER A 868 -23.30 8.97 28.21
C SER A 868 -22.76 8.37 29.52
N GLY A 869 -22.96 7.08 29.78
CA GLY A 869 -22.66 6.48 31.09
C GLY A 869 -21.89 5.16 31.06
N LEU A 870 -21.97 4.38 29.98
CA LEU A 870 -21.29 3.09 29.90
C LEU A 870 -19.83 3.27 29.44
N THR A 871 -18.92 2.75 30.26
CA THR A 871 -17.49 2.54 29.96
C THR A 871 -17.07 1.11 30.32
N PHE A 872 -15.80 0.77 30.10
CA PHE A 872 -15.25 -0.54 30.43
C PHE A 872 -13.93 -0.42 31.19
N ASP A 873 -13.74 -1.26 32.21
CA ASP A 873 -12.45 -1.40 32.87
C ASP A 873 -11.45 -2.22 32.02
N GLY A 874 -10.23 -2.43 32.51
CA GLY A 874 -9.21 -3.21 31.78
C GLY A 874 -9.49 -4.72 31.66
N ASN A 875 -10.47 -5.23 32.42
CA ASN A 875 -10.95 -6.61 32.34
C ASN A 875 -12.23 -6.72 31.51
N CYS A 876 -12.61 -5.66 30.80
CA CYS A 876 -13.83 -5.60 29.99
C CYS A 876 -15.13 -5.66 30.81
N ASN A 877 -15.10 -5.38 32.10
CA ASN A 877 -16.33 -5.23 32.88
C ASN A 877 -16.97 -3.89 32.55
N ALA A 878 -18.29 -3.89 32.39
CA ALA A 878 -19.06 -2.67 32.25
C ALA A 878 -18.95 -1.81 33.53
N VAL A 879 -18.59 -0.54 33.36
CA VAL A 879 -18.54 0.47 34.40
C VAL A 879 -19.57 1.55 34.04
N GLY A 880 -20.56 1.75 34.92
CA GLY A 880 -21.73 2.56 34.62
C GLY A 880 -22.79 1.81 33.81
N GLN A 881 -23.75 2.52 33.23
CA GLN A 881 -24.89 1.98 32.49
C GLN A 881 -25.20 2.84 31.27
N ILE A 882 -25.88 2.26 30.27
CA ILE A 882 -26.36 3.01 29.11
C ILE A 882 -27.54 3.89 29.55
N THR A 883 -27.37 5.20 29.46
CA THR A 883 -28.46 6.17 29.57
C THR A 883 -28.99 6.47 28.17
N LYS A 884 -30.31 6.34 27.99
CA LYS A 884 -30.97 6.67 26.73
C LYS A 884 -31.60 8.06 26.80
N GLU A 885 -31.42 8.84 25.75
CA GLU A 885 -32.05 10.15 25.58
C GLU A 885 -33.45 9.97 24.97
N ASN A 886 -34.42 10.80 25.35
CA ASN A 886 -35.73 10.83 24.71
C ASN A 886 -35.71 11.78 23.50
N LEU A 887 -36.17 11.30 22.35
CA LEU A 887 -36.29 12.05 21.12
C LEU A 887 -37.76 12.13 20.71
N SER A 888 -38.39 13.26 21.00
CA SER A 888 -39.77 13.54 20.63
C SER A 888 -39.89 13.97 19.17
N TYR A 889 -40.98 13.59 18.52
CA TYR A 889 -41.25 13.91 17.13
C TYR A 889 -42.73 14.24 16.88
N THR A 890 -42.99 15.03 15.85
CA THR A 890 -44.32 15.46 15.40
C THR A 890 -44.40 15.42 13.88
N GLY A 891 -45.61 15.38 13.32
CA GLY A 891 -45.83 15.30 11.88
C GLY A 891 -45.22 14.05 11.23
N SER A 892 -45.17 12.92 11.96
CA SER A 892 -44.55 11.67 11.49
C SER A 892 -43.10 11.79 11.00
N THR A 893 -42.38 12.84 11.45
CA THR A 893 -41.01 13.12 11.05
C THR A 893 -40.08 13.12 12.26
N LEU A 894 -39.15 12.17 12.30
CA LEU A 894 -38.17 11.98 13.36
C LEU A 894 -36.84 12.64 12.97
N SER A 895 -36.47 13.73 13.62
CA SER A 895 -35.19 14.43 13.35
C SER A 895 -34.11 13.98 14.32
N VAL A 896 -33.01 13.44 13.81
CA VAL A 896 -31.89 12.91 14.60
C VAL A 896 -30.67 13.78 14.39
N THR A 897 -30.18 14.42 15.46
CA THR A 897 -28.95 15.23 15.43
C THR A 897 -27.75 14.41 15.91
N VAL A 898 -26.67 14.44 15.13
CA VAL A 898 -25.41 13.72 15.37
C VAL A 898 -24.22 14.67 15.19
N LYS A 899 -23.32 14.70 16.17
CA LYS A 899 -22.11 15.55 16.12
C LYS A 899 -21.04 14.96 15.20
N ALA A 900 -20.11 15.77 14.71
CA ALA A 900 -18.92 15.26 14.00
C ALA A 900 -18.20 14.22 14.87
N SER A 901 -17.74 13.11 14.26
CA SER A 901 -17.15 11.98 14.96
C SER A 901 -18.07 11.43 16.06
N GLU A 902 -19.32 11.14 15.74
CA GLU A 902 -20.31 10.56 16.66
C GLU A 902 -21.19 9.56 15.90
N ALA A 903 -21.73 8.58 16.60
CA ALA A 903 -22.76 7.69 16.07
C ALA A 903 -23.92 7.57 17.06
N VAL A 904 -25.14 7.38 16.55
CA VAL A 904 -26.36 7.27 17.37
C VAL A 904 -27.21 6.10 16.91
N ILE A 905 -27.80 5.38 17.87
CA ILE A 905 -28.82 4.36 17.65
C ILE A 905 -30.15 4.94 18.09
N VAL A 906 -31.19 4.77 17.28
CA VAL A 906 -32.56 5.11 17.65
C VAL A 906 -33.40 3.83 17.67
N ASP A 907 -34.01 3.53 18.82
CA ASP A 907 -34.96 2.41 18.94
C ASP A 907 -36.31 2.82 18.34
N LEU A 908 -36.81 2.05 17.36
CA LEU A 908 -38.02 2.34 16.58
C LEU A 908 -39.30 1.72 17.16
#